data_AF-A0A954Z8D6-F1
#
_entry.id   AF-A0A954Z8D6-F1
#
_cell.length_a   1.000
_cell.length_b   1.000
_cell.length_c   1.000
_cell.angle_alpha   90.00
_cell.angle_beta   90.00
_cell.angle_gamma   90.00
#
_symmetry.space_group_name_H-M   'P 1'
#
loop_
_entity.id
_entity.type
_entity.pdbx_description
1 polymer ?
#
loop_
_entity_poly.entity_id
_entity_poly.type
_entity_poly.pdbx_seq_one_letter_code
_entity_poly.pdbx_strand_id
1 'polypeptide(L)'
;MRSSRARFKSHRVLAIVAVAFLLLSAHRVRRAQAVTFDLTYLPGNGVAPVTDPTGSRLSAHLAAAAAEWSDLIKDDFQIEVNYWWGDRPDGVAASTTLLTESPDGTRMLKATIEFDPAPSANNTVFNYFFDPTPGVHEEFDLQQQLYRDLSAADQSAIYQATAATPLLEAGYAGPTNLVAQQNNLDLYSYVLHELGHVMGVSGQLSKGVDQQLDGDFDLPTTLLAGYEMAVLNNGSGHLASGAAGDALLQRSFPAGMRFLPSATDVLATSSVSQWNQIDLRRKDLLAGASWASAANWAGARLPDAADDAYVRLGGAIDLDGPAVARNLLVAGGTHLRTGPHTLDVVGDARIDSDGSFPFARLTVETGGTLLADVVRVQGAQLELDGGSVQSATDITVEQVSNSGSITGSGLVNVGRRLTNNGIISAANDELLTFTTPQTGNAFDLDGGGTGNVRALAGDLRFEGRVFPFAGLMSIGAGRTLSVTEGWTLMNGGRAALIGSGSQAAVLDGGTVEVRGDVVANLDSRIAAPIVLQASGLLSVPDADDRLTLGTSLADAIDYAGGTVSGLGTLRHNGNVNVRSGATQRLQVGTLDWDGSTGAATTLNSEATLIVDVEQLSDAYDGNVDLHSATLDVATSAGLWQYRGQMRLNTDGSGTSTLRGALMELGPNGSLEVRGEANFEAPLQLDGSATLDGTANFQHPVGVGGSLQAIAGHSRYVDLALSPGSSLQIAGGTVEISNFNRDASASIDLQGGTLVLDGGDGRLNSSFAYGSLESSTPRVEVRNGGDLAATFSWSVGHAAETQAMLVVAGASSDGSRRSTLRGTGGGAGADFIVGNAGVGAA
;
A
#
# COMPACT_ATOMS: atom_id res chain seq x y z
N MET A 1 -24.88 -30.54 16.46
CA MET A 1 -25.62 -31.69 15.88
C MET A 1 -26.05 -31.33 14.46
N ARG A 2 -25.82 -32.26 13.52
CA ARG A 2 -26.13 -32.26 12.07
C ARG A 2 -25.45 -31.18 11.20
N SER A 3 -24.31 -31.60 10.64
CA SER A 3 -23.59 -30.98 9.53
C SER A 3 -24.19 -31.39 8.18
N SER A 4 -24.34 -30.43 7.26
CA SER A 4 -24.63 -30.69 5.84
C SER A 4 -23.38 -30.42 5.00
N ARG A 5 -22.69 -31.49 4.61
CA ARG A 5 -21.64 -31.48 3.58
C ARG A 5 -22.28 -31.54 2.21
N ALA A 6 -22.29 -30.44 1.46
CA ALA A 6 -22.53 -30.46 0.02
C ALA A 6 -21.17 -30.52 -0.70
N ARG A 7 -20.85 -31.68 -1.27
CA ARG A 7 -19.68 -31.89 -2.13
C ARG A 7 -20.03 -31.38 -3.54
N PHE A 8 -19.35 -30.34 -4.00
CA PHE A 8 -19.31 -29.99 -5.42
C PHE A 8 -18.57 -31.08 -6.20
N LYS A 9 -19.29 -31.82 -7.05
CA LYS A 9 -18.76 -32.67 -8.11
C LYS A 9 -19.29 -32.13 -9.43
N SER A 10 -18.54 -31.26 -10.10
CA SER A 10 -18.87 -30.79 -11.45
C SER A 10 -17.62 -30.36 -12.23
N HIS A 11 -16.66 -31.28 -12.41
CA HIS A 11 -15.51 -31.12 -13.32
C HIS A 11 -15.40 -32.24 -14.36
N ARG A 12 -16.49 -32.93 -14.70
CA ARG A 12 -16.46 -34.04 -15.67
C ARG A 12 -17.47 -33.97 -16.82
N VAL A 13 -18.18 -32.85 -17.00
CA VAL A 13 -19.13 -32.68 -18.12
C VAL A 13 -18.61 -31.70 -19.20
N LEU A 14 -17.58 -30.88 -18.90
CA LEU A 14 -17.00 -29.94 -19.87
C LEU A 14 -16.06 -30.60 -20.91
N ALA A 15 -15.61 -31.85 -20.68
CA ALA A 15 -14.68 -32.53 -21.58
C ALA A 15 -15.34 -33.18 -22.81
N ILE A 16 -16.66 -33.40 -22.80
CA ILE A 16 -17.35 -34.16 -23.88
C ILE A 16 -17.92 -33.24 -24.97
N VAL A 17 -18.20 -31.96 -24.68
CA VAL A 17 -18.63 -30.99 -25.69
C VAL A 17 -17.43 -30.43 -26.50
N ALA A 18 -16.23 -30.38 -25.90
CA ALA A 18 -15.01 -29.95 -26.59
C ALA A 18 -14.53 -30.92 -27.69
N VAL A 19 -14.79 -32.23 -27.54
CA VAL A 19 -14.36 -33.24 -28.52
C VAL A 19 -15.29 -33.29 -29.76
N ALA A 20 -16.57 -32.93 -29.61
CA ALA A 20 -17.50 -32.88 -30.74
C ALA A 20 -17.29 -31.65 -31.65
N PHE A 21 -16.80 -30.52 -31.11
CA PHE A 21 -16.39 -29.35 -31.91
C PHE A 21 -15.01 -29.52 -32.59
N LEU A 22 -14.17 -30.42 -32.08
CA LEU A 22 -12.86 -30.75 -32.67
C LEU A 22 -12.95 -31.66 -33.91
N LEU A 23 -14.06 -32.40 -34.08
CA LEU A 23 -14.22 -33.36 -35.19
C LEU A 23 -14.96 -32.80 -36.42
N LEU A 24 -15.61 -31.63 -36.33
CA LEU A 24 -16.21 -30.95 -37.48
C LEU A 24 -15.31 -29.86 -38.11
N SER A 25 -14.15 -29.54 -37.52
CA SER A 25 -13.18 -28.54 -38.02
C SER A 25 -12.07 -29.12 -38.91
N ALA A 26 -12.16 -30.39 -39.30
CA ALA A 26 -11.20 -31.02 -40.22
C ALA A 26 -11.43 -30.66 -41.71
N HIS A 27 -12.17 -29.59 -42.00
CA HIS A 27 -11.90 -28.85 -43.24
C HIS A 27 -10.48 -28.30 -43.10
N ARG A 28 -9.55 -28.86 -43.89
CA ARG A 28 -8.20 -28.33 -44.06
C ARG A 28 -8.32 -26.91 -44.62
N VAL A 29 -8.59 -25.93 -43.78
CA VAL A 29 -8.20 -24.55 -44.06
C VAL A 29 -6.69 -24.65 -44.18
N ARG A 30 -6.19 -24.62 -45.41
CA ARG A 30 -4.76 -24.38 -45.63
C ARG A 30 -4.53 -23.05 -44.93
N ARG A 31 -3.88 -23.06 -43.76
CA ARG A 31 -3.30 -21.84 -43.21
C ARG A 31 -2.46 -21.28 -44.34
N ALA A 32 -2.68 -20.01 -44.69
CA ALA A 32 -1.79 -19.31 -45.60
C ALA A 32 -0.37 -19.57 -45.10
N GLN A 33 0.45 -20.22 -45.94
CA GLN A 33 1.85 -20.44 -45.60
C GLN A 33 2.53 -19.09 -45.76
N ALA A 34 3.44 -18.75 -44.85
CA ALA A 34 4.25 -17.56 -45.02
C ALA A 34 5.12 -17.65 -46.27
N VAL A 35 5.67 -16.53 -46.74
CA VAL A 35 6.73 -16.61 -47.76
C VAL A 35 7.86 -17.47 -47.20
N THR A 36 8.43 -18.33 -48.03
CA THR A 36 9.54 -19.22 -47.67
C THR A 36 10.74 -18.97 -48.56
N PHE A 37 11.94 -19.14 -48.00
CA PHE A 37 13.18 -18.90 -48.70
C PHE A 37 14.02 -20.17 -48.79
N ASP A 38 14.36 -20.55 -50.01
CA ASP A 38 15.33 -21.61 -50.31
C ASP A 38 16.72 -20.97 -50.44
N LEU A 39 17.42 -20.89 -49.30
CA LEU A 39 18.71 -20.22 -49.18
C LEU A 39 19.87 -21.16 -49.55
N THR A 40 20.68 -20.80 -50.56
CA THR A 40 21.85 -21.58 -51.00
C THR A 40 23.14 -20.75 -50.95
N TYR A 41 24.07 -21.12 -50.07
CA TYR A 41 25.40 -20.49 -50.01
C TYR A 41 26.32 -21.04 -51.11
N LEU A 42 26.96 -20.16 -51.88
CA LEU A 42 27.84 -20.49 -53.01
C LEU A 42 29.30 -20.09 -52.73
N PRO A 43 30.08 -20.88 -51.97
CA PRO A 43 31.44 -20.52 -51.55
C PRO A 43 32.45 -20.34 -52.70
N GLY A 44 32.15 -20.86 -53.89
CA GLY A 44 33.02 -20.79 -55.07
C GLY A 44 32.89 -19.51 -55.90
N ASN A 45 31.96 -18.62 -55.55
CA ASN A 45 31.64 -17.44 -56.35
C ASN A 45 32.40 -16.17 -55.91
N GLY A 46 33.20 -16.22 -54.84
CA GLY A 46 34.01 -15.08 -54.39
C GLY A 46 35.01 -15.41 -53.28
N VAL A 47 35.50 -14.40 -52.56
CA VAL A 47 36.54 -14.53 -51.53
C VAL A 47 35.94 -14.27 -50.15
N ALA A 48 35.75 -15.31 -49.34
CA ALA A 48 35.23 -15.15 -47.97
C ALA A 48 36.21 -14.38 -47.06
N PRO A 49 35.71 -13.55 -46.12
CA PRO A 49 36.55 -12.84 -45.17
C PRO A 49 37.18 -13.82 -44.18
N VAL A 50 38.33 -13.42 -43.61
CA VAL A 50 38.99 -14.19 -42.54
C VAL A 50 38.08 -14.37 -41.31
N THR A 51 37.16 -13.44 -41.09
CA THR A 51 36.19 -13.47 -39.98
C THR A 51 35.01 -14.42 -40.21
N ASP A 52 34.79 -14.91 -41.43
CA ASP A 52 33.74 -15.88 -41.80
C ASP A 52 34.15 -16.75 -43.01
N PRO A 53 35.23 -17.55 -42.91
CA PRO A 53 35.84 -18.24 -44.06
C PRO A 53 34.95 -19.32 -44.68
N THR A 54 33.94 -19.79 -43.94
CA THR A 54 32.99 -20.82 -44.39
C THR A 54 31.63 -20.25 -44.80
N GLY A 55 31.41 -18.94 -44.64
CA GLY A 55 30.09 -18.32 -44.80
C GLY A 55 29.10 -18.62 -43.69
N SER A 56 29.49 -19.37 -42.64
CA SER A 56 28.59 -19.83 -41.59
C SER A 56 27.89 -18.70 -40.84
N ARG A 57 28.57 -17.57 -40.63
CA ARG A 57 27.98 -16.40 -39.97
C ARG A 57 27.02 -15.68 -40.89
N LEU A 58 27.41 -15.47 -42.15
CA LEU A 58 26.52 -14.90 -43.15
C LEU A 58 25.25 -15.74 -43.30
N SER A 59 25.38 -17.08 -43.39
CA SER A 59 24.25 -18.01 -43.45
C SER A 59 23.30 -17.87 -42.26
N ALA A 60 23.83 -17.71 -41.04
CA ALA A 60 23.02 -17.52 -39.84
C ALA A 60 22.22 -16.19 -39.89
N HIS A 61 22.83 -15.11 -40.36
CA HIS A 61 22.17 -13.81 -40.51
C HIS A 61 21.11 -13.85 -41.62
N LEU A 62 21.41 -14.50 -42.74
CA LEU A 62 20.46 -14.67 -43.85
C LEU A 62 19.25 -15.52 -43.45
N ALA A 63 19.46 -16.58 -42.67
CA ALA A 63 18.38 -17.39 -42.14
C ALA A 63 17.48 -16.60 -41.17
N ALA A 64 18.08 -15.78 -40.29
CA ALA A 64 17.31 -14.93 -39.38
C ALA A 64 16.50 -13.86 -40.14
N ALA A 65 17.09 -13.22 -41.15
CA ALA A 65 16.41 -12.20 -41.94
C ALA A 65 15.32 -12.78 -42.85
N ALA A 66 15.55 -13.98 -43.39
CA ALA A 66 14.51 -14.72 -44.10
C ALA A 66 13.33 -15.03 -43.16
N ALA A 67 13.60 -15.44 -41.92
CA ALA A 67 12.55 -15.65 -40.93
C ALA A 67 11.79 -14.34 -40.59
N GLU A 68 12.48 -13.20 -40.53
CA GLU A 68 11.86 -11.89 -40.34
C GLU A 68 10.89 -11.55 -41.49
N TRP A 69 11.34 -11.65 -42.75
CA TRP A 69 10.48 -11.39 -43.91
C TRP A 69 9.33 -12.39 -44.06
N SER A 70 9.59 -13.68 -43.76
CA SER A 70 8.54 -14.71 -43.64
C SER A 70 7.51 -14.37 -42.57
N ASP A 71 7.93 -13.70 -41.49
CA ASP A 71 7.00 -13.27 -40.47
C ASP A 71 6.14 -12.09 -40.95
N LEU A 72 6.73 -11.14 -41.68
CA LEU A 72 6.02 -9.95 -42.17
C LEU A 72 5.07 -10.24 -43.35
N ILE A 73 5.37 -11.23 -44.19
CA ILE A 73 4.62 -11.54 -45.41
C ILE A 73 4.06 -12.96 -45.32
N LYS A 74 2.75 -13.07 -45.12
CA LYS A 74 2.02 -14.33 -44.94
C LYS A 74 1.45 -14.90 -46.25
N ASP A 75 1.86 -14.37 -47.40
CA ASP A 75 1.53 -14.92 -48.72
C ASP A 75 2.27 -16.25 -48.95
N ASP A 76 1.54 -17.28 -49.37
CA ASP A 76 2.10 -18.61 -49.68
C ASP A 76 2.91 -18.56 -50.97
N PHE A 77 4.21 -18.33 -50.83
CA PHE A 77 5.14 -18.15 -51.95
C PHE A 77 6.53 -18.64 -51.57
N GLN A 78 7.26 -19.20 -52.52
CA GLN A 78 8.62 -19.69 -52.31
C GLN A 78 9.59 -18.92 -53.19
N ILE A 79 10.72 -18.50 -52.62
CA ILE A 79 11.77 -17.73 -53.29
C ILE A 79 13.10 -18.46 -53.16
N GLU A 80 13.80 -18.68 -54.27
CA GLU A 80 15.16 -19.21 -54.26
C GLU A 80 16.18 -18.06 -54.16
N VAL A 81 17.07 -18.09 -53.16
CA VAL A 81 18.11 -17.07 -52.99
C VAL A 81 19.49 -17.73 -52.90
N ASN A 82 20.32 -17.47 -53.91
CA ASN A 82 21.74 -17.84 -53.85
C ASN A 82 22.55 -16.69 -53.24
N TYR A 83 23.50 -16.98 -52.36
CA TYR A 83 24.30 -15.93 -51.73
C TYR A 83 25.74 -16.32 -51.50
N TRP A 84 26.65 -15.34 -51.48
CA TRP A 84 28.08 -15.55 -51.22
C TRP A 84 28.78 -14.26 -50.79
N TRP A 85 30.01 -14.44 -50.29
CA TRP A 85 30.98 -13.35 -50.12
C TRP A 85 31.70 -13.11 -51.44
N GLY A 86 31.65 -11.90 -52.00
CA GLY A 86 32.23 -11.55 -53.29
C GLY A 86 32.88 -10.18 -53.29
N ASP A 87 33.96 -10.03 -54.04
CA ASP A 87 34.73 -8.79 -54.09
C ASP A 87 34.06 -7.79 -55.05
N ARG A 88 33.61 -6.66 -54.51
CA ARG A 88 32.85 -5.65 -55.27
C ARG A 88 33.68 -4.38 -55.51
N PRO A 89 34.04 -4.07 -56.76
CA PRO A 89 34.86 -2.90 -57.07
C PRO A 89 34.07 -1.57 -57.04
N ASP A 90 32.74 -1.63 -56.91
CA ASP A 90 31.85 -0.46 -56.87
C ASP A 90 31.75 0.18 -55.48
N GLY A 91 32.35 -0.45 -54.46
CA GLY A 91 32.33 0.04 -53.08
C GLY A 91 30.95 -0.08 -52.42
N VAL A 92 30.08 -0.97 -52.91
CA VAL A 92 28.78 -1.27 -52.31
C VAL A 92 28.91 -2.49 -51.40
N ALA A 93 28.41 -2.38 -50.17
CA ALA A 93 28.54 -3.43 -49.15
C ALA A 93 27.81 -4.74 -49.50
N ALA A 94 26.69 -4.65 -50.22
CA ALA A 94 25.98 -5.81 -50.74
C ALA A 94 25.16 -5.45 -51.98
N SER A 95 24.72 -6.45 -52.76
CA SER A 95 23.85 -6.21 -53.91
C SER A 95 23.03 -7.43 -54.29
N THR A 96 21.77 -7.15 -54.60
CA THR A 96 20.80 -8.13 -55.10
C THR A 96 20.70 -8.10 -56.62
N THR A 97 20.66 -9.28 -57.24
CA THR A 97 20.40 -9.46 -58.69
C THR A 97 19.28 -10.46 -58.93
N LEU A 98 18.28 -10.05 -59.71
CA LEU A 98 17.18 -10.86 -60.20
C LEU A 98 17.68 -11.87 -61.22
N LEU A 99 17.34 -13.15 -61.03
CA LEU A 99 17.58 -14.21 -62.02
C LEU A 99 16.29 -14.62 -62.73
N THR A 100 15.17 -14.63 -62.02
CA THR A 100 13.87 -15.04 -62.57
C THR A 100 12.76 -14.33 -61.82
N GLU A 101 11.83 -13.71 -62.56
CA GLU A 101 10.61 -13.09 -62.03
C GLU A 101 9.37 -13.93 -62.34
N SER A 102 8.28 -13.67 -61.63
CA SER A 102 6.96 -14.22 -61.89
C SER A 102 6.42 -13.76 -63.25
N PRO A 103 5.50 -14.53 -63.89
CA PRO A 103 4.97 -14.17 -65.21
C PRO A 103 4.26 -12.81 -65.29
N ASP A 104 3.77 -12.28 -64.17
CA ASP A 104 3.14 -10.96 -64.06
C ASP A 104 4.15 -9.83 -63.76
N GLY A 105 5.43 -10.17 -63.60
CA GLY A 105 6.53 -9.24 -63.34
C GLY A 105 6.50 -8.59 -61.95
N THR A 106 5.70 -9.13 -61.02
CA THR A 106 5.52 -8.57 -59.67
C THR A 106 6.51 -9.12 -58.65
N ARG A 107 6.92 -10.39 -58.75
CA ARG A 107 7.67 -11.10 -57.69
C ARG A 107 8.95 -11.74 -58.21
N MET A 108 10.00 -11.76 -57.39
CA MET A 108 11.20 -12.55 -57.68
C MET A 108 10.94 -14.02 -57.36
N LEU A 109 11.14 -14.92 -58.33
CA LEU A 109 11.16 -16.37 -58.09
C LEU A 109 12.56 -16.85 -57.69
N LYS A 110 13.59 -16.19 -58.23
CA LYS A 110 14.98 -16.52 -57.98
C LYS A 110 15.87 -15.28 -58.02
N ALA A 111 16.73 -15.13 -57.02
CA ALA A 111 17.68 -14.02 -56.92
C ALA A 111 19.07 -14.50 -56.47
N THR A 112 20.06 -13.61 -56.64
CA THR A 112 21.37 -13.74 -56.00
C THR A 112 21.68 -12.53 -55.13
N ILE A 113 22.35 -12.74 -53.99
CA ILE A 113 22.84 -11.66 -53.13
C ILE A 113 24.34 -11.84 -52.92
N GLU A 114 25.11 -10.82 -53.28
CA GLU A 114 26.55 -10.79 -53.08
C GLU A 114 26.89 -9.79 -51.98
N PHE A 115 27.66 -10.20 -50.97
CA PHE A 115 28.14 -9.34 -49.89
C PHE A 115 29.64 -9.08 -50.05
N ASP A 116 30.05 -7.82 -49.94
CA ASP A 116 31.44 -7.41 -50.02
C ASP A 116 32.12 -7.56 -48.65
N PRO A 117 33.07 -8.51 -48.49
CA PRO A 117 33.80 -8.68 -47.25
C PRO A 117 34.93 -7.64 -47.04
N ALA A 118 35.36 -6.96 -48.12
CA ALA A 118 36.31 -5.87 -48.19
C ALA A 118 36.55 -5.52 -49.67
N PRO A 119 36.48 -4.25 -50.09
CA PRO A 119 36.62 -3.91 -51.50
C PRO A 119 38.06 -4.08 -51.99
N SER A 120 38.19 -4.72 -53.14
CA SER A 120 39.24 -4.47 -54.10
C SER A 120 39.51 -2.97 -54.31
N ALA A 121 40.78 -2.67 -54.58
CA ALA A 121 41.34 -1.39 -55.04
C ALA A 121 41.36 -0.16 -54.08
N ASN A 122 40.42 0.03 -53.14
CA ASN A 122 40.31 1.31 -52.39
C ASN A 122 40.65 1.28 -50.87
N ASN A 123 41.02 0.11 -50.32
CA ASN A 123 41.57 -0.05 -48.95
C ASN A 123 40.66 0.34 -47.76
N THR A 124 39.34 0.41 -47.94
CA THR A 124 38.37 0.60 -46.84
C THR A 124 37.63 -0.70 -46.53
N VAL A 125 38.09 -1.47 -45.54
CA VAL A 125 37.44 -2.72 -45.10
C VAL A 125 36.07 -2.41 -44.49
N PHE A 126 35.01 -3.04 -44.99
CA PHE A 126 33.72 -3.05 -44.30
C PHE A 126 33.86 -3.86 -43.01
N ASN A 127 33.83 -3.15 -41.87
CA ASN A 127 33.95 -3.78 -40.58
C ASN A 127 32.57 -4.21 -40.10
N TYR A 128 32.14 -5.42 -40.46
CA TYR A 128 30.84 -5.93 -40.05
C TYR A 128 30.83 -6.35 -38.57
N PHE A 129 29.76 -5.98 -37.88
CA PHE A 129 29.34 -6.62 -36.65
C PHE A 129 28.60 -7.92 -37.00
N PHE A 130 29.16 -9.04 -36.56
CA PHE A 130 28.54 -10.36 -36.65
C PHE A 130 27.80 -10.64 -35.34
N ASP A 131 26.52 -10.29 -35.32
CA ASP A 131 25.66 -10.52 -34.18
C ASP A 131 25.51 -12.05 -33.94
N PRO A 132 25.81 -12.56 -32.74
CA PRO A 132 25.54 -13.95 -32.39
C PRO A 132 24.04 -14.31 -32.36
N THR A 133 23.16 -13.33 -32.14
CA THR A 133 21.71 -13.48 -31.90
C THR A 133 20.87 -12.50 -32.75
N PRO A 134 21.04 -12.50 -34.10
CA PRO A 134 20.46 -11.48 -35.00
C PRO A 134 18.96 -11.24 -34.88
N GLY A 135 18.19 -12.24 -34.44
CA GLY A 135 16.72 -12.14 -34.29
C GLY A 135 16.22 -11.66 -32.92
N VAL A 136 17.08 -11.32 -31.96
CA VAL A 136 16.66 -10.95 -30.58
C VAL A 136 16.93 -9.48 -30.26
N HIS A 137 17.92 -8.85 -30.91
CA HIS A 137 18.18 -7.40 -30.91
C HIS A 137 18.57 -6.78 -29.55
N GLU A 138 19.01 -7.57 -28.56
CA GLU A 138 19.34 -7.11 -27.21
C GLU A 138 20.47 -6.05 -27.14
N GLU A 139 21.27 -5.96 -28.19
CA GLU A 139 22.43 -5.09 -28.32
C GLU A 139 22.15 -3.74 -28.99
N PHE A 140 20.88 -3.45 -29.33
CA PHE A 140 20.43 -2.18 -29.90
C PHE A 140 19.25 -1.58 -29.13
N ASP A 141 19.20 -0.25 -29.03
CA ASP A 141 18.05 0.49 -28.48
C ASP A 141 17.14 0.94 -29.62
N LEU A 142 16.33 0.00 -30.14
CA LEU A 142 15.48 0.22 -31.31
C LEU A 142 14.28 1.10 -30.97
N GLN A 143 14.03 2.11 -31.81
CA GLN A 143 12.91 3.03 -31.66
C GLN A 143 12.13 3.17 -32.96
N GLN A 144 10.82 3.35 -32.79
CA GLN A 144 9.90 3.64 -33.87
C GLN A 144 9.93 5.14 -34.20
N GLN A 145 10.11 5.45 -35.47
CA GLN A 145 9.97 6.81 -35.99
C GLN A 145 8.71 6.89 -36.83
N LEU A 146 7.78 7.79 -36.47
CA LEU A 146 6.55 7.99 -37.24
C LEU A 146 6.69 9.12 -38.24
N TYR A 147 5.81 9.10 -39.25
CA TYR A 147 5.67 10.18 -40.21
C TYR A 147 5.57 11.55 -39.54
N ARG A 148 4.78 11.69 -38.46
CA ARG A 148 4.63 12.96 -37.72
C ARG A 148 5.89 13.41 -36.98
N ASP A 149 6.81 12.50 -36.70
CA ASP A 149 8.04 12.78 -35.95
C ASP A 149 9.16 13.27 -36.90
N LEU A 150 8.96 13.10 -38.22
CA LEU A 150 9.83 13.65 -39.25
C LEU A 150 9.71 15.18 -39.33
N SER A 151 10.79 15.85 -39.73
CA SER A 151 10.72 17.27 -40.06
C SER A 151 9.81 17.48 -41.28
N ALA A 152 9.19 18.65 -41.42
CA ALA A 152 8.36 18.96 -42.59
C ALA A 152 9.15 18.85 -43.92
N ALA A 153 10.46 19.12 -43.88
CA ALA A 153 11.35 18.93 -45.02
C ALA A 153 11.52 17.43 -45.34
N ASP A 154 11.74 16.58 -44.35
CA ASP A 154 11.86 15.13 -44.55
C ASP A 154 10.53 14.51 -44.97
N GLN A 155 9.39 14.95 -44.40
CA GLN A 155 8.06 14.49 -44.82
C GLN A 155 7.84 14.70 -46.32
N SER A 156 8.20 15.88 -46.85
CA SER A 156 8.05 16.20 -48.27
C SER A 156 9.16 15.65 -49.18
N ALA A 157 10.35 15.37 -48.62
CA ALA A 157 11.45 14.75 -49.35
C ALA A 157 11.31 13.22 -49.45
N ILE A 158 10.57 12.58 -48.53
CA ILE A 158 10.40 11.13 -48.46
C ILE A 158 9.02 10.70 -48.97
N TYR A 159 7.96 11.48 -48.74
CA TYR A 159 6.59 11.04 -49.06
C TYR A 159 5.86 12.00 -50.01
N GLN A 160 5.06 11.41 -50.91
CA GLN A 160 3.96 12.09 -51.58
C GLN A 160 2.65 11.64 -50.92
N ALA A 161 1.85 12.57 -50.41
CA ALA A 161 0.57 12.20 -49.79
C ALA A 161 -0.49 13.27 -50.07
N THR A 162 -1.65 12.82 -50.56
CA THR A 162 -2.87 13.64 -50.61
C THR A 162 -3.54 13.68 -49.24
N ALA A 163 -3.47 12.56 -48.50
CA ALA A 163 -3.92 12.41 -47.12
C ALA A 163 -2.95 11.49 -46.35
N ALA A 164 -1.98 12.07 -45.65
CA ALA A 164 -1.05 11.31 -44.81
C ALA A 164 -1.67 10.96 -43.45
N THR A 165 -1.47 9.72 -43.00
CA THR A 165 -1.67 9.39 -41.59
C THR A 165 -0.44 9.79 -40.79
N PRO A 166 -0.58 10.53 -39.67
CA PRO A 166 0.54 10.89 -38.82
C PRO A 166 1.17 9.67 -38.11
N LEU A 167 0.52 8.50 -38.15
CA LEU A 167 0.88 7.29 -37.42
C LEU A 167 1.58 6.22 -38.28
N LEU A 168 1.85 6.49 -39.56
CA LEU A 168 2.65 5.57 -40.38
C LEU A 168 4.06 5.48 -39.79
N GLU A 169 4.52 4.26 -39.49
CA GLU A 169 5.91 3.99 -39.13
C GLU A 169 6.81 4.20 -40.34
N ALA A 170 7.57 5.30 -40.30
CA ALA A 170 8.48 5.72 -41.35
C ALA A 170 9.86 5.04 -41.25
N GLY A 171 10.23 4.57 -40.05
CA GLY A 171 11.50 3.92 -39.77
C GLY A 171 11.49 3.16 -38.45
N TYR A 172 12.37 2.16 -38.34
CA TYR A 172 12.61 1.43 -37.09
C TYR A 172 14.09 1.08 -36.96
N ALA A 173 14.79 1.88 -36.17
CA ALA A 173 16.23 1.79 -36.04
C ALA A 173 16.70 2.20 -34.65
N GLY A 174 17.96 1.89 -34.33
CA GLY A 174 18.52 2.22 -33.03
C GLY A 174 20.04 2.05 -32.94
N PRO A 175 20.71 2.85 -32.09
CA PRO A 175 22.14 2.71 -31.85
C PRO A 175 22.44 1.46 -31.02
N THR A 176 23.64 0.90 -31.23
CA THR A 176 24.14 -0.18 -30.38
C THR A 176 24.44 0.32 -28.97
N ASN A 177 24.04 -0.47 -27.98
CA ASN A 177 24.45 -0.27 -26.59
C ASN A 177 25.87 -0.81 -26.31
N LEU A 178 26.51 -1.46 -27.29
CA LEU A 178 27.86 -2.02 -27.19
C LEU A 178 28.89 -1.06 -27.75
N VAL A 179 29.69 -0.44 -26.87
CA VAL A 179 30.76 0.50 -27.24
C VAL A 179 31.70 -0.05 -28.32
N ALA A 180 32.04 -1.35 -28.25
CA ALA A 180 32.94 -1.99 -29.22
C ALA A 180 32.38 -2.10 -30.65
N GLN A 181 31.07 -1.94 -30.83
CA GLN A 181 30.38 -2.10 -32.12
C GLN A 181 29.95 -0.77 -32.75
N GLN A 182 30.17 0.37 -32.08
CA GLN A 182 29.74 1.69 -32.55
C GLN A 182 30.33 2.12 -33.92
N ASN A 183 31.46 1.53 -34.32
CA ASN A 183 32.12 1.82 -35.61
C ASN A 183 31.94 0.69 -36.63
N ASN A 184 31.11 -0.31 -36.33
CA ASN A 184 30.91 -1.47 -37.19
C ASN A 184 29.57 -1.36 -37.93
N LEU A 185 29.53 -1.87 -39.14
CA LEU A 185 28.28 -2.00 -39.90
C LEU A 185 27.52 -3.23 -39.40
N ASP A 186 26.25 -3.09 -39.06
CA ASP A 186 25.43 -4.22 -38.65
C ASP A 186 25.13 -5.13 -39.85
N LEU A 187 25.75 -6.32 -39.91
CA LEU A 187 25.57 -7.24 -41.05
C LEU A 187 24.09 -7.65 -41.18
N TYR A 188 23.37 -7.78 -40.07
CA TYR A 188 21.98 -8.18 -40.08
C TYR A 188 21.09 -7.18 -40.83
N SER A 189 21.27 -5.87 -40.59
CA SER A 189 20.57 -4.80 -41.32
C SER A 189 20.84 -4.86 -42.82
N TYR A 190 22.09 -5.05 -43.26
CA TYR A 190 22.40 -5.19 -44.69
C TYR A 190 21.75 -6.43 -45.31
N VAL A 191 21.77 -7.56 -44.59
CA VAL A 191 21.11 -8.78 -45.06
C VAL A 191 19.60 -8.60 -45.20
N LEU A 192 18.95 -7.96 -44.22
CA LEU A 192 17.53 -7.62 -44.27
C LEU A 192 17.22 -6.70 -45.45
N HIS A 193 18.06 -5.70 -45.69
CA HIS A 193 17.95 -4.76 -46.80
C HIS A 193 17.96 -5.47 -48.16
N GLU A 194 18.95 -6.33 -48.39
CA GLU A 194 19.05 -7.08 -49.65
C GLU A 194 17.87 -8.04 -49.84
N LEU A 195 17.42 -8.72 -48.78
CA LEU A 195 16.19 -9.51 -48.87
C LEU A 195 14.97 -8.63 -49.15
N GLY A 196 14.92 -7.38 -48.68
CA GLY A 196 13.85 -6.45 -49.03
C GLY A 196 13.84 -6.08 -50.53
N HIS A 197 14.99 -6.00 -51.19
CA HIS A 197 15.04 -5.93 -52.66
C HIS A 197 14.47 -7.20 -53.31
N VAL A 198 14.78 -8.38 -52.77
CA VAL A 198 14.18 -9.65 -53.21
C VAL A 198 12.66 -9.64 -53.02
N MET A 199 12.17 -9.01 -51.95
CA MET A 199 10.74 -8.91 -51.64
C MET A 199 9.96 -7.91 -52.49
N GLY A 200 10.58 -6.96 -53.20
CA GLY A 200 9.85 -6.18 -54.19
C GLY A 200 10.34 -4.77 -54.46
N VAL A 201 11.04 -4.11 -53.53
CA VAL A 201 11.57 -2.76 -53.78
C VAL A 201 12.83 -2.89 -54.62
N SER A 202 12.66 -3.11 -55.93
CA SER A 202 13.77 -3.35 -56.84
C SER A 202 13.44 -2.83 -58.24
N GLY A 203 14.37 -2.07 -58.82
CA GLY A 203 14.30 -1.64 -60.23
C GLY A 203 14.53 -2.74 -61.25
N GLN A 204 14.70 -3.99 -60.80
CA GLN A 204 14.97 -5.12 -61.67
C GLN A 204 13.69 -5.89 -62.02
N LEU A 205 12.64 -5.76 -61.19
CA LEU A 205 11.31 -6.30 -61.49
C LEU A 205 10.61 -5.43 -62.52
N SER A 206 9.89 -6.05 -63.46
CA SER A 206 9.12 -5.30 -64.48
C SER A 206 8.17 -4.29 -63.84
N LYS A 207 7.50 -4.66 -62.74
CA LYS A 207 6.62 -3.74 -61.98
C LYS A 207 7.38 -2.71 -61.14
N GLY A 208 8.58 -3.04 -60.67
CA GLY A 208 9.42 -2.10 -59.94
C GLY A 208 10.00 -1.02 -60.85
N VAL A 209 10.22 -1.33 -62.15
CA VAL A 209 10.56 -0.33 -63.17
C VAL A 209 9.39 0.64 -63.40
N ASP A 210 8.15 0.14 -63.45
CA ASP A 210 6.97 1.01 -63.56
C ASP A 210 6.94 2.04 -62.40
N GLN A 211 7.15 1.58 -61.16
CA GLN A 211 7.21 2.39 -59.93
C GLN A 211 8.49 3.25 -59.79
N GLN A 212 9.49 3.03 -60.64
CA GLN A 212 10.63 3.95 -60.75
C GLN A 212 10.36 5.09 -61.70
N LEU A 213 9.52 4.86 -62.71
CA LEU A 213 9.23 5.81 -63.77
C LEU A 213 8.18 6.85 -63.38
N ASP A 214 7.23 6.49 -62.52
CA ASP A 214 6.28 7.43 -61.89
C ASP A 214 6.91 8.24 -60.74
N GLY A 215 7.96 7.70 -60.10
CA GLY A 215 8.83 8.41 -59.17
C GLY A 215 8.59 8.10 -57.69
N ASP A 216 7.69 7.17 -57.38
CA ASP A 216 7.35 6.76 -56.03
C ASP A 216 6.77 5.34 -55.97
N PHE A 217 6.66 4.80 -54.76
CA PHE A 217 5.98 3.54 -54.50
C PHE A 217 4.64 3.84 -53.83
N ASP A 218 3.55 3.54 -54.53
CA ASP A 218 2.18 3.77 -54.05
C ASP A 218 1.84 2.79 -52.92
N LEU A 219 1.72 3.26 -51.68
CA LEU A 219 1.41 2.38 -50.56
C LEU A 219 -0.05 1.89 -50.67
N PRO A 220 -0.32 0.58 -50.55
CA PRO A 220 -1.67 0.06 -50.74
C PRO A 220 -2.67 0.64 -49.74
N THR A 221 -3.65 1.42 -50.22
CA THR A 221 -4.64 2.09 -49.36
C THR A 221 -5.44 1.11 -48.50
N THR A 222 -5.66 -0.11 -48.97
CA THR A 222 -6.32 -1.18 -48.21
C THR A 222 -5.53 -1.62 -46.98
N LEU A 223 -4.20 -1.48 -47.00
CA LEU A 223 -3.30 -1.78 -45.88
C LEU A 223 -3.03 -0.56 -44.98
N LEU A 224 -3.54 0.61 -45.37
CA LEU A 224 -3.40 1.90 -44.69
C LEU A 224 -4.76 2.51 -44.34
N ALA A 225 -5.76 1.71 -44.02
CA ALA A 225 -7.08 2.20 -43.61
C ALA A 225 -7.72 3.24 -44.55
N GLY A 226 -7.41 3.18 -45.84
CA GLY A 226 -7.90 4.11 -46.88
C GLY A 226 -7.04 5.37 -47.09
N TYR A 227 -5.95 5.58 -46.33
CA TYR A 227 -5.03 6.69 -46.57
C TYR A 227 -4.27 6.50 -47.89
N GLU A 228 -4.13 7.60 -48.64
CA GLU A 228 -3.42 7.67 -49.91
C GLU A 228 -2.03 8.30 -49.66
N MET A 229 -1.02 7.43 -49.63
CA MET A 229 0.38 7.80 -49.43
C MET A 229 1.25 7.03 -50.41
N ALA A 230 2.32 7.67 -50.87
CA ALA A 230 3.38 7.06 -51.64
C ALA A 230 4.73 7.48 -51.04
N VAL A 231 5.73 6.59 -51.13
CA VAL A 231 7.10 6.89 -50.71
C VAL A 231 7.94 7.16 -51.94
N LEU A 232 8.58 8.33 -51.99
CA LEU A 232 9.40 8.77 -53.09
C LEU A 232 10.52 7.78 -53.35
N ASN A 233 10.78 7.54 -54.63
CA ASN A 233 11.88 6.71 -55.08
C ASN A 233 13.12 7.59 -55.30
N ASN A 234 14.29 7.15 -54.84
CA ASN A 234 15.52 7.90 -55.10
C ASN A 234 16.11 7.65 -56.51
N GLY A 235 15.38 6.94 -57.38
CA GLY A 235 15.77 6.61 -58.75
C GLY A 235 16.70 5.41 -58.87
N SER A 236 16.98 4.69 -57.78
CA SER A 236 17.89 3.53 -57.77
C SER A 236 17.28 2.27 -57.17
N GLY A 237 15.95 2.20 -57.04
CA GLY A 237 15.28 1.03 -56.45
C GLY A 237 15.42 0.99 -54.93
N HIS A 238 15.53 2.17 -54.34
CA HIS A 238 15.59 2.39 -52.92
C HIS A 238 14.57 3.47 -52.58
N LEU A 239 14.12 3.48 -51.33
CA LEU A 239 13.28 4.54 -50.83
C LEU A 239 14.10 5.84 -50.70
N ALA A 240 13.45 6.97 -50.93
CA ALA A 240 14.02 8.27 -50.65
C ALA A 240 14.37 8.36 -49.15
N SER A 241 15.57 8.82 -48.85
CA SER A 241 16.00 9.11 -47.48
C SER A 241 16.13 10.62 -47.29
N GLY A 242 15.53 11.11 -46.22
CA GLY A 242 15.77 12.45 -45.69
C GLY A 242 17.02 12.48 -44.81
N ALA A 243 17.29 13.62 -44.17
CA ALA A 243 18.38 13.72 -43.20
C ALA A 243 18.14 12.85 -41.95
N ALA A 244 16.89 12.47 -41.73
CA ALA A 244 16.42 11.68 -40.59
C ALA A 244 15.71 10.38 -40.99
N GLY A 245 15.79 9.94 -42.26
CA GLY A 245 15.07 8.76 -42.72
C GLY A 245 15.67 7.46 -42.17
N ASP A 246 14.94 6.77 -41.30
CA ASP A 246 15.36 5.50 -40.69
C ASP A 246 14.70 4.26 -41.34
N ALA A 247 14.31 4.36 -42.62
CA ALA A 247 13.79 3.24 -43.39
C ALA A 247 14.91 2.23 -43.68
N LEU A 248 14.59 0.92 -43.67
CA LEU A 248 15.55 -0.13 -44.01
C LEU A 248 15.96 -0.03 -45.48
N LEU A 249 15.05 0.25 -46.40
CA LEU A 249 15.29 0.22 -47.85
C LEU A 249 15.92 1.51 -48.40
N GLN A 250 16.63 2.25 -47.55
CA GLN A 250 17.47 3.37 -47.97
C GLN A 250 18.86 2.91 -48.41
N ARG A 251 19.58 3.78 -49.14
CA ARG A 251 20.84 3.41 -49.80
C ARG A 251 22.02 3.12 -48.86
N SER A 252 22.04 3.66 -47.65
CA SER A 252 23.21 3.57 -46.77
C SER A 252 22.83 3.64 -45.31
N PHE A 253 23.53 2.87 -44.48
CA PHE A 253 23.36 2.86 -43.02
C PHE A 253 24.58 3.44 -42.31
N PRO A 254 24.38 4.27 -41.27
CA PRO A 254 25.46 4.63 -40.35
C PRO A 254 26.02 3.39 -39.63
N ALA A 255 27.32 3.43 -39.30
CA ALA A 255 27.91 2.43 -38.41
C ALA A 255 27.34 2.54 -36.99
N GLY A 256 27.31 1.41 -36.27
CA GLY A 256 26.81 1.34 -34.90
C GLY A 256 25.29 1.41 -34.78
N MET A 257 24.54 1.31 -35.87
CA MET A 257 23.08 1.33 -35.90
C MET A 257 22.54 0.02 -36.46
N ARG A 258 21.39 -0.43 -35.96
CA ARG A 258 20.57 -1.49 -36.57
C ARG A 258 19.29 -0.89 -37.13
N PHE A 259 18.90 -1.34 -38.32
CA PHE A 259 17.66 -1.02 -39.01
C PHE A 259 16.90 -2.33 -39.22
N LEU A 260 15.61 -2.35 -38.90
CA LEU A 260 14.71 -3.46 -39.27
C LEU A 260 13.64 -2.95 -40.25
N PRO A 261 12.92 -3.85 -40.95
CA PRO A 261 11.84 -3.42 -41.83
C PRO A 261 10.82 -2.58 -41.07
N SER A 262 10.62 -1.35 -41.54
CA SER A 262 9.53 -0.48 -41.09
C SER A 262 8.21 -0.83 -41.79
N ALA A 263 7.08 -0.32 -41.28
CA ALA A 263 5.81 -0.41 -42.02
C ALA A 263 5.94 0.17 -43.44
N THR A 264 6.60 1.31 -43.61
CA THR A 264 6.86 1.89 -44.95
C THR A 264 7.63 0.93 -45.86
N ASP A 265 8.68 0.27 -45.37
CA ASP A 265 9.45 -0.70 -46.16
C ASP A 265 8.57 -1.87 -46.64
N VAL A 266 7.79 -2.45 -45.73
CA VAL A 266 6.93 -3.60 -46.03
C VAL A 266 5.78 -3.22 -46.97
N LEU A 267 5.20 -2.03 -46.81
CA LEU A 267 4.12 -1.57 -47.69
C LEU A 267 4.63 -1.19 -49.08
N ALA A 268 5.84 -0.63 -49.19
CA ALA A 268 6.47 -0.37 -50.50
C ALA A 268 6.84 -1.68 -51.22
N THR A 269 7.30 -2.71 -50.51
CA THR A 269 7.49 -4.03 -51.14
C THR A 269 6.15 -4.63 -51.60
N SER A 270 5.08 -4.44 -50.82
CA SER A 270 3.72 -4.86 -51.19
C SER A 270 3.18 -4.15 -52.44
N SER A 271 3.50 -2.87 -52.67
CA SER A 271 3.03 -2.14 -53.86
C SER A 271 3.57 -2.72 -55.17
N VAL A 272 4.85 -3.13 -55.18
CA VAL A 272 5.49 -3.72 -56.35
C VAL A 272 5.09 -5.19 -56.51
N SER A 273 5.18 -5.96 -55.42
CA SER A 273 5.07 -7.42 -55.45
C SER A 273 3.68 -7.97 -55.13
N GLN A 274 2.70 -7.08 -54.91
CA GLN A 274 1.31 -7.41 -54.64
C GLN A 274 1.18 -8.42 -53.51
N TRP A 275 1.93 -8.23 -52.42
CA TRP A 275 1.78 -9.01 -51.19
C TRP A 275 0.51 -8.58 -50.49
N ASN A 276 -0.45 -9.49 -50.33
CA ASN A 276 -1.80 -9.15 -49.86
C ASN A 276 -2.06 -9.58 -48.42
N GLN A 277 -1.15 -10.35 -47.81
CA GLN A 277 -1.27 -10.85 -46.45
C GLN A 277 -0.10 -10.31 -45.62
N ILE A 278 -0.18 -9.04 -45.24
CA ILE A 278 0.85 -8.38 -44.44
C ILE A 278 0.57 -8.56 -42.95
N ASP A 279 1.61 -8.84 -42.18
CA ASP A 279 1.56 -9.02 -40.73
C ASP A 279 2.71 -8.22 -40.09
N LEU A 280 2.49 -6.92 -39.92
CA LEU A 280 3.49 -6.05 -39.33
C LEU A 280 3.68 -6.39 -37.85
N ARG A 281 4.93 -6.50 -37.38
CA ARG A 281 5.19 -6.73 -35.94
C ARG A 281 4.74 -5.58 -35.05
N ARG A 282 4.70 -4.36 -35.57
CA ARG A 282 4.30 -3.15 -34.89
C ARG A 282 3.12 -2.57 -35.64
N LYS A 283 1.94 -2.62 -35.05
CA LYS A 283 0.68 -2.23 -35.68
C LYS A 283 0.10 -1.01 -34.99
N ASP A 284 0.01 0.08 -35.73
CA ASP A 284 -0.77 1.24 -35.33
C ASP A 284 -2.23 1.09 -35.76
N LEU A 285 -3.16 1.46 -34.88
CA LEU A 285 -4.55 1.70 -35.26
C LEU A 285 -4.63 3.07 -35.95
N LEU A 286 -4.83 3.05 -37.27
CA LEU A 286 -4.76 4.23 -38.13
C LEU A 286 -6.09 4.99 -38.24
N ALA A 287 -7.22 4.31 -38.07
CA ALA A 287 -8.55 4.91 -38.25
C ALA A 287 -9.65 4.18 -37.45
N GLY A 288 -10.86 4.76 -37.47
CA GLY A 288 -12.06 4.14 -36.92
C GLY A 288 -12.15 4.13 -35.39
N ALA A 289 -13.18 3.48 -34.87
CA ALA A 289 -13.50 3.42 -33.43
C ALA A 289 -13.57 1.99 -32.88
N SER A 290 -13.20 0.98 -33.68
CA SER A 290 -13.32 -0.43 -33.33
C SER A 290 -11.97 -1.13 -33.47
N TRP A 291 -11.52 -1.81 -32.42
CA TRP A 291 -10.34 -2.67 -32.43
C TRP A 291 -10.51 -3.83 -33.42
N ALA A 292 -11.71 -4.41 -33.52
CA ALA A 292 -11.97 -5.65 -34.27
C ALA A 292 -12.02 -5.46 -35.80
N SER A 293 -11.88 -4.23 -36.30
CA SER A 293 -11.87 -3.95 -37.74
C SER A 293 -10.44 -4.02 -38.24
N ALA A 294 -10.06 -5.15 -38.84
CA ALA A 294 -8.71 -5.38 -39.36
C ALA A 294 -8.26 -4.27 -40.33
N ALA A 295 -9.17 -3.72 -41.14
CA ALA A 295 -8.90 -2.64 -42.08
C ALA A 295 -8.45 -1.33 -41.43
N ASN A 296 -8.67 -1.15 -40.12
CA ASN A 296 -8.23 0.04 -39.39
C ASN A 296 -6.76 -0.03 -38.95
N TRP A 297 -6.16 -1.23 -38.95
CA TRP A 297 -4.78 -1.45 -38.51
C TRP A 297 -3.82 -1.35 -39.69
N ALA A 298 -2.62 -0.83 -39.45
CA ALA A 298 -1.53 -0.91 -40.41
C ALA A 298 -1.29 -2.38 -40.82
N GLY A 299 -1.30 -2.66 -42.14
CA GLY A 299 -1.22 -4.01 -42.70
C GLY A 299 -2.57 -4.73 -42.82
N ALA A 300 -3.70 -4.08 -42.51
CA ALA A 300 -5.05 -4.62 -42.61
C ALA A 300 -5.30 -5.94 -41.86
N ARG A 301 -4.60 -6.14 -40.75
CA ARG A 301 -4.65 -7.35 -39.94
C ARG A 301 -4.70 -6.99 -38.46
N LEU A 302 -5.54 -7.69 -37.70
CA LEU A 302 -5.61 -7.51 -36.25
C LEU A 302 -4.28 -7.87 -35.58
N PRO A 303 -3.89 -7.20 -34.49
CA PRO A 303 -2.80 -7.66 -33.63
C PRO A 303 -3.11 -9.05 -33.06
N ASP A 304 -2.07 -9.86 -32.90
CA ASP A 304 -2.09 -11.12 -32.15
C ASP A 304 -0.96 -11.17 -31.10
N ALA A 305 -0.74 -12.34 -30.49
CA ALA A 305 0.24 -12.54 -29.42
C ALA A 305 1.71 -12.30 -29.83
N ALA A 306 2.00 -12.17 -31.13
CA ALA A 306 3.32 -11.84 -31.64
C ALA A 306 3.50 -10.34 -31.94
N ASP A 307 2.41 -9.56 -31.97
CA ASP A 307 2.40 -8.18 -32.45
C ASP A 307 2.36 -7.14 -31.33
N ASP A 308 3.13 -6.07 -31.47
CA ASP A 308 2.95 -4.87 -30.66
C ASP A 308 1.82 -4.02 -31.24
N ALA A 309 0.86 -3.64 -30.39
CA ALA A 309 -0.29 -2.83 -30.76
C ALA A 309 -0.17 -1.41 -30.20
N TYR A 310 -0.34 -0.41 -31.07
CA TYR A 310 -0.30 1.01 -30.71
C TYR A 310 -1.66 1.67 -30.99
N VAL A 311 -2.31 2.15 -29.94
CA VAL A 311 -3.62 2.83 -29.99
C VAL A 311 -3.43 4.28 -29.55
N ARG A 312 -3.14 5.16 -30.52
CA ARG A 312 -2.72 6.55 -30.27
C ARG A 312 -3.27 7.58 -31.27
N LEU A 313 -4.41 7.27 -31.87
CA LEU A 313 -5.14 8.12 -32.81
C LEU A 313 -5.91 9.26 -32.10
N GLY A 314 -6.19 9.10 -30.81
CA GLY A 314 -7.15 9.91 -30.05
C GLY A 314 -8.59 9.39 -30.20
N GLY A 315 -9.52 9.97 -29.43
CA GLY A 315 -10.93 9.58 -29.45
C GLY A 315 -11.20 8.27 -28.68
N ALA A 316 -12.39 7.69 -28.86
CA ALA A 316 -12.80 6.46 -28.19
C ALA A 316 -12.66 5.25 -29.12
N ILE A 317 -12.04 4.17 -28.62
CA ILE A 317 -11.86 2.90 -29.31
C ILE A 317 -12.52 1.79 -28.49
N ASP A 318 -13.36 0.98 -29.12
CA ASP A 318 -14.08 -0.11 -28.48
C ASP A 318 -13.53 -1.47 -28.88
N LEU A 319 -13.51 -2.39 -27.92
CA LEU A 319 -13.44 -3.80 -28.21
C LEU A 319 -14.84 -4.32 -28.55
N ASP A 320 -15.04 -4.81 -29.77
CA ASP A 320 -16.26 -5.52 -30.18
C ASP A 320 -16.15 -7.06 -29.99
N GLY A 321 -15.06 -7.51 -29.37
CA GLY A 321 -14.72 -8.91 -29.16
C GLY A 321 -13.40 -9.05 -28.39
N PRO A 322 -13.00 -10.29 -28.02
CA PRO A 322 -11.70 -10.53 -27.42
C PRO A 322 -10.56 -10.03 -28.32
N ALA A 323 -9.57 -9.40 -27.69
CA ALA A 323 -8.40 -8.84 -28.35
C ALA A 323 -7.12 -9.44 -27.76
N VAL A 324 -6.08 -9.56 -28.57
CA VAL A 324 -4.77 -10.08 -28.17
C VAL A 324 -3.68 -9.17 -28.70
N ALA A 325 -2.62 -8.95 -27.94
CA ALA A 325 -1.40 -8.30 -28.38
C ALA A 325 -0.18 -8.88 -27.64
N ARG A 326 1.01 -8.77 -28.22
CA ARG A 326 2.27 -8.99 -27.49
C ARG A 326 2.49 -7.89 -26.46
N ASN A 327 2.57 -6.65 -26.92
CA ASN A 327 2.62 -5.45 -26.09
C ASN A 327 1.52 -4.47 -26.53
N LEU A 328 1.05 -3.63 -25.63
CA LEU A 328 0.05 -2.62 -25.90
C LEU A 328 0.52 -1.24 -25.44
N LEU A 329 0.44 -0.24 -26.32
CA LEU A 329 0.52 1.17 -25.95
C LEU A 329 -0.80 1.87 -26.23
N VAL A 330 -1.44 2.43 -25.19
CA VAL A 330 -2.55 3.38 -25.31
C VAL A 330 -2.03 4.78 -25.03
N ALA A 331 -2.07 5.67 -26.01
CA ALA A 331 -1.50 7.02 -25.91
C ALA A 331 -2.29 8.07 -26.71
N GLY A 332 -1.76 9.30 -26.83
CA GLY A 332 -2.30 10.33 -27.72
C GLY A 332 -3.73 10.77 -27.38
N GLY A 333 -4.11 10.75 -26.10
CA GLY A 333 -5.46 11.08 -25.64
C GLY A 333 -6.54 10.08 -26.06
N THR A 334 -6.13 8.85 -26.42
CA THR A 334 -7.07 7.78 -26.78
C THR A 334 -7.74 7.19 -25.54
N HIS A 335 -9.04 6.92 -25.64
CA HIS A 335 -9.83 6.19 -24.65
C HIS A 335 -10.16 4.80 -25.20
N LEU A 336 -9.40 3.79 -24.81
CA LEU A 336 -9.68 2.38 -25.14
C LEU A 336 -10.67 1.81 -24.11
N ARG A 337 -11.76 1.17 -24.56
CA ARG A 337 -12.79 0.56 -23.73
C ARG A 337 -12.91 -0.92 -24.03
N THR A 338 -12.87 -1.76 -22.98
CA THR A 338 -12.91 -3.21 -23.17
C THR A 338 -14.31 -3.75 -23.45
N GLY A 339 -15.37 -3.02 -23.14
CA GLY A 339 -16.70 -3.64 -23.08
C GLY A 339 -16.70 -4.84 -22.12
N PRO A 340 -17.53 -5.86 -22.39
CA PRO A 340 -17.52 -7.12 -21.66
C PRO A 340 -16.43 -8.10 -22.15
N HIS A 341 -15.40 -7.62 -22.86
CA HIS A 341 -14.43 -8.48 -23.55
C HIS A 341 -13.07 -8.55 -22.85
N THR A 342 -12.32 -9.61 -23.15
CA THR A 342 -10.94 -9.77 -22.69
C THR A 342 -9.97 -9.09 -23.64
N LEU A 343 -9.06 -8.28 -23.09
CA LEU A 343 -7.85 -7.79 -23.74
C LEU A 343 -6.65 -8.54 -23.16
N ASP A 344 -6.08 -9.46 -23.93
CA ASP A 344 -4.96 -10.31 -23.53
C ASP A 344 -3.65 -9.78 -24.09
N VAL A 345 -2.87 -9.11 -23.24
CA VAL A 345 -1.54 -8.58 -23.57
C VAL A 345 -0.51 -9.54 -22.99
N VAL A 346 0.30 -10.17 -23.83
CA VAL A 346 1.26 -11.19 -23.36
C VAL A 346 2.36 -10.59 -22.48
N GLY A 347 2.82 -9.38 -22.83
CA GLY A 347 3.87 -8.62 -22.16
C GLY A 347 3.33 -7.37 -21.48
N ASP A 348 3.82 -6.20 -21.93
CA ASP A 348 3.56 -4.91 -21.28
C ASP A 348 2.31 -4.23 -21.85
N ALA A 349 1.35 -3.92 -20.98
CA ALA A 349 0.24 -3.00 -21.24
C ALA A 349 0.57 -1.62 -20.67
N ARG A 350 0.93 -0.68 -21.54
CA ARG A 350 1.30 0.69 -21.18
C ARG A 350 0.22 1.68 -21.58
N ILE A 351 -0.22 2.49 -20.63
CA ILE A 351 -1.14 3.61 -20.83
C ILE A 351 -0.33 4.86 -20.53
N ASP A 352 -0.07 5.66 -21.56
CA ASP A 352 0.91 6.74 -21.51
C ASP A 352 0.32 8.08 -21.94
N SER A 353 0.68 9.13 -21.22
CA SER A 353 0.38 10.50 -21.59
C SER A 353 1.60 11.37 -21.31
N ASP A 354 1.93 12.23 -22.25
CA ASP A 354 2.95 13.28 -22.11
C ASP A 354 2.49 14.45 -21.19
N GLY A 355 1.36 14.29 -20.49
CA GLY A 355 0.71 15.32 -19.70
C GLY A 355 -0.20 16.27 -20.49
N SER A 356 -0.34 16.11 -21.81
CA SER A 356 -1.33 16.85 -22.60
C SER A 356 -2.74 16.30 -22.40
N PHE A 357 -3.73 17.21 -22.37
CA PHE A 357 -5.14 16.84 -22.33
C PHE A 357 -5.73 16.73 -23.75
N PRO A 358 -6.68 15.79 -24.00
CA PRO A 358 -7.14 14.76 -23.06
C PRO A 358 -6.07 13.71 -22.79
N PHE A 359 -6.04 13.16 -21.57
CA PHE A 359 -5.12 12.08 -21.22
C PHE A 359 -5.53 10.77 -21.90
N ALA A 360 -4.55 9.92 -22.18
CA ALA A 360 -4.84 8.53 -22.55
C ALA A 360 -5.57 7.81 -21.41
N ARG A 361 -6.51 6.93 -21.79
CA ARG A 361 -7.35 6.19 -20.86
C ARG A 361 -7.59 4.77 -21.36
N LEU A 362 -7.53 3.81 -20.45
CA LEU A 362 -8.07 2.45 -20.65
C LEU A 362 -9.18 2.22 -19.63
N THR A 363 -10.40 1.96 -20.09
CA THR A 363 -11.52 1.56 -19.21
C THR A 363 -11.78 0.06 -19.33
N VAL A 364 -11.71 -0.64 -18.21
CA VAL A 364 -12.11 -2.05 -18.09
C VAL A 364 -13.52 -2.10 -17.54
N GLU A 365 -14.49 -2.23 -18.44
CA GLU A 365 -15.92 -2.18 -18.12
C GLU A 365 -16.42 -3.51 -17.53
N THR A 366 -17.65 -3.52 -17.03
CA THR A 366 -18.26 -4.69 -16.38
C THR A 366 -18.25 -5.92 -17.29
N GLY A 367 -17.67 -7.02 -16.80
CA GLY A 367 -17.48 -8.26 -17.54
C GLY A 367 -16.21 -8.27 -18.41
N GLY A 368 -15.59 -7.12 -18.65
CA GLY A 368 -14.31 -6.98 -19.32
C GLY A 368 -13.14 -7.42 -18.44
N THR A 369 -12.03 -7.79 -19.09
CA THR A 369 -10.80 -8.17 -18.39
C THR A 369 -9.57 -7.70 -19.14
N LEU A 370 -8.65 -7.03 -18.46
CA LEU A 370 -7.28 -6.80 -18.95
C LEU A 370 -6.35 -7.87 -18.36
N LEU A 371 -5.75 -8.68 -19.22
CA LEU A 371 -4.64 -9.57 -18.85
C LEU A 371 -3.34 -8.95 -19.37
N ALA A 372 -2.33 -8.84 -18.52
CA ALA A 372 -0.99 -8.38 -18.90
C ALA A 372 0.08 -9.06 -18.06
N ASP A 373 1.32 -9.15 -18.54
CA ASP A 373 2.43 -9.46 -17.63
C ASP A 373 2.69 -8.26 -16.72
N VAL A 374 2.85 -7.08 -17.33
CA VAL A 374 3.05 -5.81 -16.63
C VAL A 374 2.01 -4.79 -17.08
N VAL A 375 1.44 -4.04 -16.12
CA VAL A 375 0.56 -2.89 -16.40
C VAL A 375 1.26 -1.61 -15.95
N ARG A 376 1.43 -0.64 -16.86
CA ARG A 376 2.07 0.65 -16.56
C ARG A 376 1.11 1.79 -16.86
N VAL A 377 0.83 2.63 -15.87
CA VAL A 377 0.02 3.84 -16.00
C VAL A 377 0.93 5.05 -15.79
N GLN A 378 1.31 5.76 -16.85
CA GLN A 378 2.28 6.87 -16.79
C GLN A 378 1.62 8.13 -17.34
N GLY A 379 1.36 9.14 -16.50
CA GLY A 379 0.67 10.34 -16.99
C GLY A 379 -0.79 10.12 -17.38
N ALA A 380 -1.33 8.91 -17.25
CA ALA A 380 -2.57 8.47 -17.87
C ALA A 380 -3.58 7.88 -16.87
N GLN A 381 -4.67 7.30 -17.37
CA GLN A 381 -5.75 6.75 -16.54
C GLN A 381 -6.06 5.29 -16.87
N LEU A 382 -6.04 4.43 -15.86
CA LEU A 382 -6.67 3.12 -15.87
C LEU A 382 -7.95 3.19 -15.06
N GLU A 383 -9.09 3.05 -15.72
CA GLU A 383 -10.42 3.13 -15.09
C GLU A 383 -11.04 1.73 -15.04
N LEU A 384 -11.56 1.31 -13.90
CA LEU A 384 -12.34 0.08 -13.79
C LEU A 384 -13.81 0.47 -13.55
N ASP A 385 -14.72 -0.05 -14.38
CA ASP A 385 -16.16 0.15 -14.24
C ASP A 385 -16.83 -1.21 -14.01
N GLY A 386 -16.45 -1.85 -12.90
CA GLY A 386 -16.84 -3.22 -12.54
C GLY A 386 -16.03 -4.34 -13.23
N GLY A 387 -15.04 -3.99 -14.05
CA GLY A 387 -14.15 -4.94 -14.74
C GLY A 387 -13.04 -5.54 -13.86
N SER A 388 -12.17 -6.33 -14.47
CA SER A 388 -11.02 -6.95 -13.80
C SER A 388 -9.70 -6.67 -14.52
N VAL A 389 -8.67 -6.31 -13.76
CA VAL A 389 -7.28 -6.23 -14.24
C VAL A 389 -6.48 -7.35 -13.59
N GLN A 390 -5.73 -8.11 -14.38
CA GLN A 390 -4.82 -9.14 -13.88
C GLN A 390 -3.43 -8.92 -14.48
N SER A 391 -2.48 -8.61 -13.60
CA SER A 391 -1.06 -8.58 -13.94
C SER A 391 -0.38 -9.84 -13.43
N ALA A 392 0.41 -10.51 -14.29
CA ALA A 392 1.18 -11.67 -13.86
C ALA A 392 2.40 -11.29 -13.01
N THR A 393 2.94 -10.08 -13.22
CA THR A 393 4.11 -9.57 -12.51
C THR A 393 3.80 -8.24 -11.80
N ASP A 394 3.94 -7.10 -12.47
CA ASP A 394 3.90 -5.80 -11.80
C ASP A 394 2.79 -4.87 -12.32
N ILE A 395 2.27 -4.03 -11.43
CA ILE A 395 1.48 -2.85 -11.77
C ILE A 395 2.23 -1.61 -11.28
N THR A 396 2.50 -0.65 -12.17
CA THR A 396 3.09 0.63 -11.79
C THR A 396 2.17 1.79 -12.14
N VAL A 397 2.03 2.73 -11.20
CA VAL A 397 1.30 3.99 -11.40
C VAL A 397 2.29 5.11 -11.18
N GLU A 398 2.56 5.89 -12.21
CA GLU A 398 3.54 6.97 -12.20
C GLU A 398 2.87 8.30 -12.50
N GLN A 399 3.10 9.26 -11.63
CA GLN A 399 2.71 10.64 -11.89
C GLN A 399 3.69 11.27 -12.90
N VAL A 400 3.16 11.61 -14.07
CA VAL A 400 3.79 12.52 -15.02
C VAL A 400 2.87 13.73 -15.13
N SER A 401 3.39 14.93 -14.85
CA SER A 401 2.61 16.19 -14.92
C SER A 401 1.34 16.22 -14.03
N ASN A 402 1.37 15.58 -12.86
CA ASN A 402 0.24 15.38 -11.92
C ASN A 402 -0.89 14.45 -12.42
N SER A 403 -0.62 13.68 -13.47
CA SER A 403 -1.55 12.70 -14.05
C SER A 403 -0.93 11.30 -13.98
N GLY A 404 -1.74 10.27 -13.77
CA GLY A 404 -1.29 8.92 -13.42
C GLY A 404 -2.19 8.35 -12.33
N SER A 405 -3.22 7.59 -12.74
CA SER A 405 -4.20 7.08 -11.78
C SER A 405 -4.84 5.74 -12.15
N ILE A 406 -5.12 4.95 -11.12
CA ILE A 406 -6.09 3.84 -11.17
C ILE A 406 -7.36 4.30 -10.45
N THR A 407 -8.50 4.30 -11.13
CA THR A 407 -9.77 4.77 -10.55
C THR A 407 -10.94 3.83 -10.83
N GLY A 408 -12.00 3.89 -10.00
CA GLY A 408 -13.28 3.25 -10.31
C GLY A 408 -13.69 2.16 -9.32
N SER A 409 -14.27 1.06 -9.81
CA SER A 409 -14.72 -0.11 -9.06
C SER A 409 -14.37 -1.40 -9.80
N GLY A 410 -14.13 -2.50 -9.08
CA GLY A 410 -13.75 -3.78 -9.69
C GLY A 410 -12.62 -4.49 -8.96
N LEU A 411 -11.94 -5.38 -9.68
CA LEU A 411 -10.88 -6.23 -9.15
C LEU A 411 -9.55 -5.97 -9.85
N VAL A 412 -8.50 -5.74 -9.06
CA VAL A 412 -7.12 -5.66 -9.54
C VAL A 412 -6.32 -6.78 -8.87
N ASN A 413 -5.92 -7.78 -9.65
CA ASN A 413 -5.07 -8.87 -9.17
C ASN A 413 -3.61 -8.61 -9.57
N VAL A 414 -2.74 -8.49 -8.57
CA VAL A 414 -1.34 -8.13 -8.71
C VAL A 414 -0.47 -9.36 -8.47
N GLY A 415 0.19 -9.85 -9.53
CA GLY A 415 0.95 -11.09 -9.47
C GLY A 415 2.20 -11.05 -8.60
N ARG A 416 2.92 -9.92 -8.54
CA ARG A 416 4.11 -9.71 -7.71
C ARG A 416 4.09 -8.39 -6.93
N ARG A 417 4.05 -7.23 -7.61
CA ARG A 417 4.14 -5.92 -6.93
C ARG A 417 3.28 -4.84 -7.59
N LEU A 418 2.58 -4.07 -6.76
CA LEU A 418 2.00 -2.78 -7.10
C LEU A 418 2.92 -1.68 -6.57
N THR A 419 3.33 -0.75 -7.42
CA THR A 419 4.07 0.46 -7.01
C THR A 419 3.26 1.69 -7.41
N ASN A 420 2.79 2.45 -6.43
CA ASN A 420 1.98 3.64 -6.64
C ASN A 420 2.76 4.92 -6.32
N ASN A 421 3.27 5.57 -7.36
CA ASN A 421 3.73 6.97 -7.32
C ASN A 421 2.64 7.96 -7.76
N GLY A 422 1.42 7.47 -8.01
CA GLY A 422 0.29 8.25 -8.52
C GLY A 422 -0.93 8.27 -7.62
N ILE A 423 -2.13 8.18 -8.20
CA ILE A 423 -3.40 8.19 -7.47
C ILE A 423 -4.12 6.84 -7.63
N ILE A 424 -4.50 6.23 -6.51
CA ILE A 424 -5.47 5.13 -6.49
C ILE A 424 -6.76 5.65 -5.85
N SER A 425 -7.89 5.57 -6.54
CA SER A 425 -9.17 6.10 -6.04
C SER A 425 -10.36 5.19 -6.36
N ALA A 426 -11.13 4.80 -5.35
CA ALA A 426 -12.44 4.19 -5.60
C ALA A 426 -13.45 5.26 -6.04
N ALA A 427 -14.47 4.85 -6.82
CA ALA A 427 -15.53 5.72 -7.32
C ALA A 427 -16.91 5.04 -7.31
N ASN A 428 -17.94 5.81 -7.68
CA ASN A 428 -19.31 5.35 -7.94
C ASN A 428 -20.02 4.63 -6.78
N ASP A 429 -19.66 4.95 -5.54
CA ASP A 429 -20.14 4.31 -4.31
C ASP A 429 -19.86 2.80 -4.23
N GLU A 430 -18.93 2.31 -5.05
CA GLU A 430 -18.62 0.89 -5.19
C GLU A 430 -17.23 0.55 -4.66
N LEU A 431 -16.95 -0.75 -4.59
CA LEU A 431 -15.71 -1.30 -4.05
C LEU A 431 -14.67 -1.49 -5.17
N LEU A 432 -13.48 -0.91 -4.98
CA LEU A 432 -12.27 -1.27 -5.74
C LEU A 432 -11.36 -2.14 -4.86
N THR A 433 -11.14 -3.38 -5.28
CA THR A 433 -10.36 -4.37 -4.53
C THR A 433 -9.05 -4.67 -5.22
N PHE A 434 -7.95 -4.60 -4.47
CA PHE A 434 -6.63 -5.08 -4.86
C PHE A 434 -6.33 -6.39 -4.14
N THR A 435 -6.00 -7.43 -4.89
CA THR A 435 -5.62 -8.74 -4.35
C THR A 435 -4.25 -9.15 -4.87
N THR A 436 -3.57 -10.03 -4.14
CA THR A 436 -2.35 -10.67 -4.62
C THR A 436 -2.30 -12.13 -4.18
N PRO A 437 -1.83 -13.06 -5.03
CA PRO A 437 -1.58 -14.43 -4.60
C PRO A 437 -0.28 -14.55 -3.77
N GLN A 438 0.55 -13.51 -3.72
CA GLN A 438 1.83 -13.53 -3.00
C GLN A 438 1.63 -13.31 -1.51
N THR A 439 2.38 -14.06 -0.70
CA THR A 439 2.40 -13.91 0.76
C THR A 439 3.42 -12.88 1.25
N GLY A 440 3.94 -12.03 0.35
CA GLY A 440 4.98 -11.02 0.63
C GLY A 440 4.45 -9.58 0.54
N ASN A 441 5.33 -8.59 0.78
CA ASN A 441 4.98 -7.18 0.57
C ASN A 441 4.67 -6.94 -0.91
N ALA A 442 3.38 -6.95 -1.26
CA ALA A 442 2.92 -6.83 -2.64
C ALA A 442 2.47 -5.41 -2.98
N PHE A 443 2.05 -4.62 -1.99
CA PHE A 443 1.46 -3.30 -2.22
C PHE A 443 2.33 -2.17 -1.67
N ASP A 444 3.10 -1.54 -2.56
CA ASP A 444 3.81 -0.29 -2.30
C ASP A 444 2.91 0.87 -2.73
N LEU A 445 2.17 1.44 -1.78
CA LEU A 445 1.09 2.40 -2.03
C LEU A 445 1.54 3.85 -2.12
N ASP A 446 2.79 4.14 -1.79
CA ASP A 446 3.41 5.46 -1.83
C ASP A 446 4.65 5.54 -2.74
N GLY A 447 5.21 4.39 -3.14
CA GLY A 447 6.35 4.31 -4.05
C GLY A 447 7.56 5.04 -3.47
N GLY A 448 7.94 6.17 -4.07
CA GLY A 448 8.98 7.08 -3.57
C GLY A 448 8.52 8.06 -2.48
N GLY A 449 7.31 7.88 -1.91
CA GLY A 449 6.69 8.76 -0.90
C GLY A 449 5.66 9.76 -1.45
N THR A 450 5.25 9.62 -2.73
CA THR A 450 4.30 10.56 -3.38
C THR A 450 2.94 9.95 -3.67
N GLY A 451 2.76 8.64 -3.48
CA GLY A 451 1.49 7.98 -3.77
C GLY A 451 0.34 8.48 -2.91
N ASN A 452 -0.83 8.53 -3.53
CA ASN A 452 -2.08 9.00 -2.94
C ASN A 452 -3.16 7.91 -3.04
N VAL A 453 -3.84 7.62 -1.94
CA VAL A 453 -4.89 6.59 -1.86
C VAL A 453 -6.19 7.23 -1.36
N ARG A 454 -7.28 7.08 -2.13
CA ARG A 454 -8.54 7.82 -1.92
C ARG A 454 -9.77 6.89 -1.91
N ALA A 455 -10.37 6.73 -0.74
CA ALA A 455 -11.70 6.15 -0.58
C ALA A 455 -12.72 7.29 -0.36
N LEU A 456 -12.82 8.21 -1.32
CA LEU A 456 -13.68 9.40 -1.19
C LEU A 456 -15.06 9.22 -1.80
N ALA A 457 -15.12 8.53 -2.95
CA ALA A 457 -16.34 8.31 -3.71
C ALA A 457 -16.73 6.83 -3.81
N GLY A 458 -15.98 5.94 -3.15
CA GLY A 458 -16.19 4.50 -3.12
C GLY A 458 -15.31 3.87 -2.04
N ASP A 459 -15.46 2.57 -1.82
CA ASP A 459 -14.68 1.82 -0.84
C ASP A 459 -13.41 1.25 -1.48
N LEU A 460 -12.33 1.18 -0.70
CA LEU A 460 -11.06 0.57 -1.11
C LEU A 460 -10.76 -0.64 -0.24
N ARG A 461 -10.27 -1.72 -0.86
CA ARG A 461 -9.77 -2.88 -0.13
C ARG A 461 -8.44 -3.36 -0.70
N PHE A 462 -7.50 -3.63 0.20
CA PHE A 462 -6.23 -4.28 -0.09
C PHE A 462 -6.17 -5.63 0.65
N GLU A 463 -6.15 -6.73 -0.11
CA GLU A 463 -6.04 -8.10 0.38
C GLU A 463 -4.62 -8.61 0.15
N GLY A 464 -3.73 -8.28 1.08
CA GLY A 464 -2.31 -8.62 1.04
C GLY A 464 -1.47 -7.61 1.82
N ARG A 465 -0.18 -7.88 1.94
CA ARG A 465 0.73 -7.06 2.74
C ARG A 465 1.07 -5.73 2.07
N VAL A 466 0.86 -4.64 2.79
CA VAL A 466 1.19 -3.27 2.40
C VAL A 466 2.57 -2.88 2.95
N PHE A 467 3.41 -2.24 2.14
CA PHE A 467 4.67 -1.65 2.60
C PHE A 467 4.42 -0.52 3.61
N PRO A 468 5.41 -0.14 4.44
CA PRO A 468 5.28 1.04 5.27
C PRO A 468 4.97 2.28 4.40
N PHE A 469 3.87 2.97 4.72
CA PHE A 469 3.28 4.02 3.89
C PHE A 469 3.62 5.41 4.42
N ALA A 470 4.28 6.23 3.61
CA ALA A 470 4.64 7.63 3.89
C ALA A 470 3.90 8.63 2.98
N GLY A 471 2.92 8.17 2.20
CA GLY A 471 2.11 9.02 1.30
C GLY A 471 0.89 9.67 1.96
N LEU A 472 -0.08 10.07 1.13
CA LEU A 472 -1.36 10.64 1.58
C LEU A 472 -2.52 9.66 1.38
N MET A 473 -3.22 9.34 2.47
CA MET A 473 -4.45 8.54 2.46
C MET A 473 -5.64 9.44 2.81
N SER A 474 -6.76 9.30 2.11
CA SER A 474 -7.99 10.06 2.38
C SER A 474 -9.23 9.17 2.28
N ILE A 475 -10.07 9.21 3.32
CA ILE A 475 -11.31 8.42 3.42
C ILE A 475 -12.47 9.37 3.65
N GLY A 476 -13.50 9.28 2.81
CA GLY A 476 -14.66 10.16 2.85
C GLY A 476 -15.80 9.62 3.71
N ALA A 477 -16.85 10.43 3.87
CA ALA A 477 -18.00 10.09 4.70
C ALA A 477 -18.73 8.85 4.17
N GLY A 478 -18.96 7.89 5.07
CA GLY A 478 -19.61 6.61 4.74
C GLY A 478 -18.75 5.67 3.92
N ARG A 479 -17.45 5.96 3.77
CA ARG A 479 -16.51 5.13 3.02
C ARG A 479 -15.58 4.37 3.94
N THR A 480 -15.12 3.25 3.41
CA THR A 480 -14.18 2.37 4.08
C THR A 480 -12.92 2.17 3.23
N LEU A 481 -11.76 2.29 3.87
CA LEU A 481 -10.50 1.73 3.36
C LEU A 481 -10.11 0.58 4.26
N SER A 482 -10.02 -0.63 3.70
CA SER A 482 -9.68 -1.85 4.44
C SER A 482 -8.35 -2.41 3.97
N VAL A 483 -7.41 -2.64 4.91
CA VAL A 483 -6.14 -3.34 4.65
C VAL A 483 -6.13 -4.61 5.48
N THR A 484 -6.21 -5.77 4.84
CA THR A 484 -6.48 -7.04 5.54
C THR A 484 -5.35 -7.45 6.48
N GLU A 485 -4.10 -7.14 6.11
CA GLU A 485 -2.93 -7.41 6.93
C GLU A 485 -2.48 -6.17 7.71
N GLY A 486 -1.69 -6.39 8.77
CA GLY A 486 -1.12 -5.26 9.53
C GLY A 486 -0.14 -4.44 8.68
N TRP A 487 -0.14 -3.13 8.88
CA TRP A 487 0.69 -2.18 8.14
C TRP A 487 1.10 -0.98 9.00
N THR A 488 2.06 -0.20 8.51
CA THR A 488 2.62 0.95 9.24
C THR A 488 2.41 2.24 8.46
N LEU A 489 1.79 3.26 9.07
CA LEU A 489 1.80 4.65 8.60
C LEU A 489 3.10 5.29 9.10
N MET A 490 4.06 5.50 8.20
CA MET A 490 5.40 6.00 8.51
C MET A 490 5.43 7.49 8.84
N ASN A 491 6.55 7.96 9.39
CA ASN A 491 6.82 9.40 9.54
C ASN A 491 6.73 10.09 8.18
N GLY A 492 5.99 11.20 8.10
CA GLY A 492 5.71 11.91 6.86
C GLY A 492 4.44 11.44 6.15
N GLY A 493 3.96 10.23 6.46
CA GLY A 493 2.66 9.75 6.00
C GLY A 493 1.51 10.43 6.73
N ARG A 494 0.42 10.66 6.01
CA ARG A 494 -0.81 11.25 6.55
C ARG A 494 -2.05 10.47 6.14
N ALA A 495 -2.93 10.16 7.11
CA ALA A 495 -4.26 9.63 6.87
C ALA A 495 -5.32 10.67 7.29
N ALA A 496 -6.13 11.12 6.34
CA ALA A 496 -7.26 12.01 6.58
C ALA A 496 -8.57 11.21 6.57
N LEU A 497 -9.23 11.13 7.72
CA LEU A 497 -10.55 10.55 7.89
C LEU A 497 -11.57 11.70 7.88
N ILE A 498 -12.39 11.78 6.86
CA ILE A 498 -13.29 12.91 6.60
C ILE A 498 -14.73 12.40 6.62
N GLY A 499 -15.28 12.28 7.82
CA GLY A 499 -16.63 11.83 8.07
C GLY A 499 -17.71 12.84 7.72
N SER A 500 -18.92 12.55 8.19
CA SER A 500 -20.03 13.49 8.31
C SER A 500 -20.73 13.28 9.65
N GLY A 501 -21.68 14.15 10.02
CA GLY A 501 -22.47 13.95 11.26
C GLY A 501 -23.34 12.69 11.30
N SER A 502 -23.42 11.91 10.21
CA SER A 502 -24.26 10.69 10.13
C SER A 502 -23.55 9.46 9.55
N GLN A 503 -22.35 9.63 8.99
CA GLN A 503 -21.63 8.57 8.30
C GLN A 503 -20.15 8.70 8.60
N ALA A 504 -19.60 7.69 9.26
CA ALA A 504 -18.19 7.64 9.61
C ALA A 504 -17.29 7.47 8.37
N ALA A 505 -16.11 8.08 8.38
CA ALA A 505 -14.98 7.64 7.55
C ALA A 505 -14.24 6.51 8.29
N VAL A 506 -14.11 5.34 7.68
CA VAL A 506 -13.64 4.12 8.36
C VAL A 506 -12.33 3.62 7.77
N LEU A 507 -11.29 3.52 8.61
CA LEU A 507 -10.09 2.74 8.35
C LEU A 507 -10.23 1.37 9.03
N ASP A 508 -10.18 0.28 8.28
CA ASP A 508 -10.52 -1.08 8.73
C ASP A 508 -9.41 -2.10 8.39
N GLY A 509 -9.46 -3.27 9.04
CA GLY A 509 -8.65 -4.44 8.71
C GLY A 509 -7.65 -4.88 9.80
N GLY A 510 -6.42 -5.20 9.39
CA GLY A 510 -5.34 -5.63 10.27
C GLY A 510 -4.78 -4.52 11.15
N THR A 511 -3.84 -4.85 12.04
CA THR A 511 -3.25 -3.88 12.97
C THR A 511 -2.60 -2.70 12.25
N VAL A 512 -2.99 -1.48 12.63
CA VAL A 512 -2.41 -0.24 12.10
C VAL A 512 -1.36 0.30 13.07
N GLU A 513 -0.11 0.32 12.67
CA GLU A 513 0.96 1.00 13.41
C GLU A 513 1.09 2.45 12.94
N VAL A 514 0.82 3.42 13.82
CA VAL A 514 0.82 4.85 13.49
C VAL A 514 2.11 5.51 13.98
N ARG A 515 2.96 5.92 13.04
CA ARG A 515 4.15 6.76 13.26
C ARG A 515 4.02 8.16 12.64
N GLY A 516 3.15 8.30 11.63
CA GLY A 516 2.78 9.58 11.01
C GLY A 516 1.53 10.23 11.61
N ASP A 517 0.81 10.98 10.79
CA ASP A 517 -0.33 11.79 11.21
C ASP A 517 -1.67 11.17 10.81
N VAL A 518 -2.58 11.00 11.75
CA VAL A 518 -4.00 10.73 11.47
C VAL A 518 -4.81 11.95 11.86
N VAL A 519 -5.61 12.47 10.92
CA VAL A 519 -6.51 13.61 11.17
C VAL A 519 -7.94 13.14 10.99
N ALA A 520 -8.73 13.25 12.04
CA ALA A 520 -10.13 12.88 12.09
C ALA A 520 -11.01 14.13 12.05
N ASN A 521 -11.78 14.30 10.97
CA ASN A 521 -12.75 15.36 10.80
C ASN A 521 -14.17 14.75 10.83
N LEU A 522 -15.08 15.35 11.59
CA LEU A 522 -16.43 14.86 11.86
C LEU A 522 -16.39 13.41 12.38
N ASP A 523 -17.35 12.55 12.03
CA ASP A 523 -17.37 11.17 12.52
C ASP A 523 -16.31 10.30 11.82
N SER A 524 -15.31 9.83 12.57
CA SER A 524 -14.20 9.03 12.04
C SER A 524 -13.94 7.81 12.91
N ARG A 525 -13.49 6.72 12.29
CA ARG A 525 -13.25 5.46 12.97
C ARG A 525 -12.01 4.74 12.47
N ILE A 526 -11.20 4.25 13.41
CA ILE A 526 -10.21 3.20 13.16
C ILE A 526 -10.79 1.90 13.71
N ALA A 527 -11.36 1.09 12.82
CA ALA A 527 -12.04 -0.17 13.08
C ALA A 527 -11.07 -1.37 13.09
N ALA A 528 -9.85 -1.16 13.56
CA ALA A 528 -8.79 -2.16 13.62
C ALA A 528 -7.97 -2.00 14.90
N PRO A 529 -7.20 -3.03 15.33
CA PRO A 529 -6.21 -2.84 16.38
C PRO A 529 -5.23 -1.74 15.98
N ILE A 530 -4.85 -0.88 16.93
CA ILE A 530 -3.96 0.26 16.67
C ILE A 530 -2.76 0.22 17.59
N VAL A 531 -1.58 0.53 17.05
CA VAL A 531 -0.36 0.80 17.82
C VAL A 531 0.09 2.22 17.53
N LEU A 532 -0.11 3.15 18.46
CA LEU A 532 0.39 4.51 18.33
C LEU A 532 1.85 4.57 18.83
N GLN A 533 2.77 4.93 17.96
CA GLN A 533 4.19 5.03 18.27
C GLN A 533 4.56 6.41 18.81
N ALA A 534 5.75 6.53 19.40
CA ALA A 534 6.25 7.78 19.98
C ALA A 534 6.22 9.01 19.04
N SER A 535 6.37 8.81 17.74
CA SER A 535 6.29 9.88 16.73
C SER A 535 4.89 10.09 16.16
N GLY A 536 3.95 9.18 16.42
CA GLY A 536 2.61 9.22 15.87
C GLY A 536 1.75 10.29 16.50
N LEU A 537 0.91 10.91 15.67
CA LEU A 537 -0.06 11.93 16.06
C LEU A 537 -1.46 11.50 15.62
N LEU A 538 -2.40 11.49 16.55
CA LEU A 538 -3.84 11.43 16.24
C LEU A 538 -4.43 12.81 16.54
N SER A 539 -5.05 13.45 15.55
CA SER A 539 -5.65 14.77 15.69
C SER A 539 -7.17 14.72 15.51
N VAL A 540 -7.90 15.38 16.41
CA VAL A 540 -9.36 15.55 16.39
C VAL A 540 -9.67 17.05 16.47
N PRO A 541 -9.40 17.81 15.39
CA PRO A 541 -9.14 19.25 15.47
C PRO A 541 -10.27 20.10 16.05
N ASP A 542 -11.50 19.89 15.59
CA ASP A 542 -12.65 20.72 15.91
C ASP A 542 -13.55 20.08 16.96
N ALA A 543 -14.32 20.88 17.70
CA ALA A 543 -15.16 20.40 18.81
C ALA A 543 -16.25 19.40 18.37
N ASP A 544 -16.71 19.48 17.12
CA ASP A 544 -17.70 18.58 16.54
C ASP A 544 -17.06 17.32 15.91
N ASP A 545 -15.73 17.23 15.87
CA ASP A 545 -15.02 16.07 15.35
C ASP A 545 -15.03 14.93 16.37
N ARG A 546 -15.05 13.70 15.87
CA ARG A 546 -15.03 12.48 16.68
C ARG A 546 -14.12 11.43 16.07
N LEU A 547 -13.20 10.91 16.86
CA LEU A 547 -12.41 9.74 16.52
C LEU A 547 -12.75 8.58 17.45
N THR A 548 -13.23 7.48 16.86
CA THR A 548 -13.47 6.22 17.59
C THR A 548 -12.37 5.20 17.27
N LEU A 549 -11.70 4.70 18.30
CA LEU A 549 -10.70 3.65 18.21
C LEU A 549 -11.32 2.29 18.61
N GLY A 550 -11.20 1.32 17.72
CA GLY A 550 -11.73 -0.03 17.90
C GLY A 550 -13.24 -0.16 17.62
N THR A 551 -13.67 -1.40 17.46
CA THR A 551 -15.07 -1.80 17.28
C THR A 551 -15.60 -2.67 18.40
N SER A 552 -14.71 -3.35 19.10
CA SER A 552 -15.02 -4.24 20.21
C SER A 552 -13.85 -4.31 21.18
N LEU A 553 -14.06 -4.96 22.33
CA LEU A 553 -13.00 -5.23 23.31
C LEU A 553 -11.85 -6.09 22.75
N ALA A 554 -12.04 -6.78 21.62
CA ALA A 554 -10.99 -7.56 20.97
C ALA A 554 -9.98 -6.69 20.20
N ASP A 555 -10.35 -5.45 19.89
CA ASP A 555 -9.48 -4.52 19.17
C ASP A 555 -8.57 -3.81 20.17
N ALA A 556 -7.31 -4.24 20.26
CA ALA A 556 -6.36 -3.63 21.18
C ALA A 556 -5.98 -2.21 20.74
N ILE A 557 -5.91 -1.29 21.70
CA ILE A 557 -5.40 0.07 21.56
C ILE A 557 -4.07 0.14 22.32
N ASP A 558 -2.97 -0.06 21.60
CA ASP A 558 -1.62 -0.03 22.16
C ASP A 558 -1.01 1.37 22.03
N TYR A 559 -0.62 1.96 23.15
CA TYR A 559 0.19 3.19 23.18
C TYR A 559 1.65 2.85 23.47
N ALA A 560 2.51 3.01 22.46
CA ALA A 560 3.97 2.97 22.58
C ALA A 560 4.57 4.38 22.71
N GLY A 561 3.73 5.39 22.95
CA GLY A 561 4.03 6.81 23.03
C GLY A 561 3.18 7.60 22.04
N GLY A 562 3.54 8.87 21.82
CA GLY A 562 2.89 9.74 20.84
C GLY A 562 1.92 10.70 21.51
N THR A 563 1.05 11.31 20.71
CA THR A 563 0.08 12.30 21.22
C THR A 563 -1.24 12.15 20.50
N VAL A 564 -2.33 12.25 21.26
CA VAL A 564 -3.66 12.50 20.72
C VAL A 564 -4.06 13.91 21.10
N SER A 565 -4.44 14.75 20.15
CA SER A 565 -4.74 16.17 20.41
C SER A 565 -5.91 16.73 19.62
N GLY A 566 -6.55 17.77 20.15
CA GLY A 566 -7.57 18.54 19.43
C GLY A 566 -8.69 19.04 20.33
N LEU A 567 -9.75 19.59 19.76
CA LEU A 567 -10.91 20.07 20.52
C LEU A 567 -12.07 19.06 20.53
N GLY A 568 -12.03 18.04 19.67
CA GLY A 568 -13.13 17.11 19.51
C GLY A 568 -13.16 15.97 20.54
N THR A 569 -13.86 14.89 20.16
CA THR A 569 -14.08 13.72 21.01
C THR A 569 -13.19 12.55 20.61
N LEU A 570 -12.41 12.01 21.55
CA LEU A 570 -11.77 10.70 21.41
C LEU A 570 -12.61 9.64 22.13
N ARG A 571 -12.90 8.53 21.47
CA ARG A 571 -13.58 7.38 22.07
C ARG A 571 -12.77 6.11 21.95
N HIS A 572 -12.65 5.36 23.04
CA HIS A 572 -12.08 4.01 23.05
C HIS A 572 -13.19 2.96 23.19
N ASN A 573 -13.28 2.04 22.24
CA ASN A 573 -14.16 0.86 22.37
C ASN A 573 -13.37 -0.44 22.65
N GLY A 574 -12.04 -0.36 22.58
CA GLY A 574 -11.11 -1.45 22.75
C GLY A 574 -10.27 -1.29 24.01
N ASN A 575 -9.65 -2.37 24.47
CA ASN A 575 -8.78 -2.31 25.65
C ASN A 575 -7.54 -1.47 25.37
N VAL A 576 -7.24 -0.53 26.27
CA VAL A 576 -6.09 0.35 26.21
C VAL A 576 -4.91 -0.30 26.92
N ASN A 577 -3.75 -0.30 26.28
CA ASN A 577 -2.50 -0.81 26.85
C ASN A 577 -1.37 0.20 26.60
N VAL A 578 -0.85 0.82 27.66
CA VAL A 578 0.31 1.73 27.59
C VAL A 578 1.57 0.92 27.88
N ARG A 579 2.45 0.81 26.88
CA ARG A 579 3.66 -0.02 26.94
C ARG A 579 4.65 0.50 27.98
N SER A 580 5.51 -0.41 28.44
CA SER A 580 6.52 -0.09 29.45
C SER A 580 7.43 1.06 29.01
N GLY A 581 7.67 2.01 29.92
CA GLY A 581 8.46 3.21 29.68
C GLY A 581 7.85 4.23 28.70
N ALA A 582 6.69 3.96 28.10
CA ALA A 582 6.05 4.88 27.17
C ALA A 582 5.35 6.02 27.91
N THR A 583 5.40 7.23 27.33
CA THR A 583 4.57 8.36 27.76
C THR A 583 3.53 8.64 26.70
N GLN A 584 2.25 8.47 27.04
CA GLN A 584 1.12 8.80 26.18
C GLN A 584 0.42 10.06 26.70
N ARG A 585 0.17 11.03 25.82
CA ARG A 585 -0.66 12.21 26.13
C ARG A 585 -1.98 12.17 25.35
N LEU A 586 -3.09 12.33 26.04
CA LEU A 586 -4.44 12.49 25.48
C LEU A 586 -4.92 13.90 25.79
N GLN A 587 -4.94 14.79 24.80
CA GLN A 587 -5.27 16.21 24.94
C GLN A 587 -6.41 16.60 24.00
N VAL A 588 -7.61 16.13 24.32
CA VAL A 588 -8.83 16.33 23.52
C VAL A 588 -9.89 17.10 24.30
N GLY A 589 -10.89 17.68 23.64
CA GLY A 589 -11.98 18.33 24.36
C GLY A 589 -12.77 17.34 25.20
N THR A 590 -13.23 16.24 24.58
CA THR A 590 -13.96 15.17 25.28
C THR A 590 -13.25 13.83 25.14
N LEU A 591 -13.10 13.11 26.25
CA LEU A 591 -12.66 11.72 26.23
C LEU A 591 -13.77 10.78 26.72
N ASP A 592 -14.14 9.85 25.85
CA ASP A 592 -14.95 8.66 26.13
C ASP A 592 -13.99 7.46 26.28
N TRP A 593 -13.59 7.20 27.53
CA TRP A 593 -12.41 6.38 27.83
C TRP A 593 -12.70 4.87 27.80
N ASP A 594 -13.94 4.45 28.04
CA ASP A 594 -14.36 3.04 28.05
C ASP A 594 -15.47 2.71 27.05
N GLY A 595 -15.95 3.72 26.32
CA GLY A 595 -16.90 3.55 25.23
C GLY A 595 -18.27 3.16 25.76
N SER A 596 -18.80 2.07 25.24
CA SER A 596 -20.04 1.47 25.78
C SER A 596 -19.81 0.03 26.24
N THR A 597 -18.55 -0.38 26.32
CA THR A 597 -18.14 -1.78 26.45
C THR A 597 -17.39 -2.04 27.75
N GLY A 598 -17.10 -1.00 28.55
CA GLY A 598 -16.33 -1.11 29.77
C GLY A 598 -14.88 -1.51 29.48
N ALA A 599 -14.26 -0.88 28.48
CA ALA A 599 -12.90 -1.21 28.07
C ALA A 599 -11.91 -1.09 29.24
N ALA A 600 -10.99 -2.04 29.33
CA ALA A 600 -9.94 -2.01 30.35
C ALA A 600 -8.77 -1.14 29.90
N THR A 601 -8.09 -0.52 30.88
CA THR A 601 -6.86 0.24 30.67
C THR A 601 -5.73 -0.38 31.50
N THR A 602 -4.65 -0.81 30.85
CA THR A 602 -3.46 -1.34 31.49
C THR A 602 -2.27 -0.42 31.25
N LEU A 603 -1.58 -0.01 32.31
CA LEU A 603 -0.33 0.74 32.25
C LEU A 603 0.79 -0.17 32.76
N ASN A 604 1.75 -0.49 31.87
CA ASN A 604 2.89 -1.35 32.22
C ASN A 604 3.98 -0.59 32.99
N SER A 605 5.00 -1.32 33.47
CA SER A 605 6.13 -0.77 34.24
C SER A 605 6.72 0.49 33.63
N GLU A 606 6.84 1.55 34.43
CA GLU A 606 7.37 2.88 34.05
C GLU A 606 6.55 3.62 32.98
N ALA A 607 5.38 3.12 32.59
CA ALA A 607 4.49 3.82 31.66
C ALA A 607 3.89 5.06 32.32
N THR A 608 3.60 6.08 31.52
CA THR A 608 2.88 7.28 31.93
C THR A 608 1.72 7.54 30.97
N LEU A 609 0.50 7.63 31.50
CA LEU A 609 -0.67 8.13 30.76
C LEU A 609 -1.07 9.49 31.32
N ILE A 610 -1.04 10.51 30.47
CA ILE A 610 -1.48 11.87 30.76
C ILE A 610 -2.79 12.10 30.04
N VAL A 611 -3.88 12.24 30.79
CA VAL A 611 -5.21 12.64 30.31
C VAL A 611 -5.39 14.10 30.65
N ASP A 612 -5.44 14.97 29.66
CA ASP A 612 -5.55 16.43 29.80
C ASP A 612 -6.72 16.92 28.94
N VAL A 613 -7.94 16.83 29.48
CA VAL A 613 -9.18 16.98 28.72
C VAL A 613 -10.07 18.08 29.29
N GLU A 614 -10.98 18.64 28.48
CA GLU A 614 -11.99 19.56 29.00
C GLU A 614 -12.99 18.80 29.88
N GLN A 615 -13.47 17.66 29.39
CA GLN A 615 -14.44 16.80 30.06
C GLN A 615 -14.26 15.31 29.73
N LEU A 616 -14.72 14.45 30.64
CA LEU A 616 -14.96 13.03 30.38
C LEU A 616 -16.44 12.87 29.98
N SER A 617 -16.74 12.01 29.00
CA SER A 617 -18.13 11.85 28.51
C SER A 617 -19.09 11.34 29.59
N ASP A 618 -18.58 10.48 30.46
CA ASP A 618 -19.31 9.75 31.49
C ASP A 618 -18.35 9.21 32.57
N ALA A 619 -18.91 8.44 33.50
CA ALA A 619 -18.14 7.84 34.59
C ALA A 619 -17.47 6.56 34.09
N TYR A 620 -16.16 6.44 34.30
CA TYR A 620 -15.40 5.29 33.85
C TYR A 620 -15.80 4.02 34.63
N ASP A 621 -16.40 3.05 33.97
CA ASP A 621 -16.88 1.77 34.51
C ASP A 621 -15.96 0.58 34.18
N GLY A 622 -14.96 0.78 33.31
CA GLY A 622 -13.94 -0.22 32.99
C GLY A 622 -12.95 -0.53 34.12
N ASN A 623 -12.01 -1.44 33.88
CA ASN A 623 -10.91 -1.72 34.82
C ASN A 623 -9.69 -0.84 34.52
N VAL A 624 -8.95 -0.43 35.54
CA VAL A 624 -7.64 0.21 35.38
C VAL A 624 -6.59 -0.58 36.17
N ASP A 625 -5.57 -1.09 35.49
CA ASP A 625 -4.46 -1.81 36.11
C ASP A 625 -3.15 -1.02 35.91
N LEU A 626 -2.55 -0.53 37.00
CA LEU A 626 -1.25 0.16 37.02
C LEU A 626 -0.18 -0.78 37.55
N HIS A 627 0.83 -1.07 36.74
CA HIS A 627 2.00 -1.85 37.13
C HIS A 627 3.22 -0.93 37.28
N SER A 628 3.50 -0.42 38.49
CA SER A 628 4.63 0.51 38.71
C SER A 628 4.64 1.69 37.72
N ALA A 629 3.46 2.28 37.49
CA ALA A 629 3.20 3.24 36.41
C ALA A 629 2.55 4.54 36.91
N THR A 630 2.54 5.59 36.09
CA THR A 630 1.90 6.87 36.41
C THR A 630 0.63 7.11 35.59
N LEU A 631 -0.47 7.39 36.27
CA LEU A 631 -1.70 7.90 35.67
C LEU A 631 -1.94 9.34 36.16
N ASP A 632 -1.97 10.29 35.24
CA ASP A 632 -2.18 11.72 35.50
C ASP A 632 -3.45 12.18 34.78
N VAL A 633 -4.51 12.50 35.52
CA VAL A 633 -5.82 12.85 34.96
C VAL A 633 -6.18 14.29 35.32
N ALA A 634 -5.94 15.21 34.40
CA ALA A 634 -6.41 16.59 34.46
C ALA A 634 -7.71 16.74 33.64
N THR A 635 -8.76 17.21 34.30
CA THR A 635 -10.03 17.58 33.65
C THR A 635 -10.48 18.97 34.11
N SER A 636 -10.85 19.84 33.17
CA SER A 636 -11.30 21.20 33.49
C SER A 636 -12.65 21.22 34.23
N ALA A 637 -13.46 20.17 34.06
CA ALA A 637 -14.67 19.94 34.84
C ALA A 637 -14.39 19.68 36.33
N GLY A 638 -13.12 19.41 36.70
CA GLY A 638 -12.65 19.29 38.08
C GLY A 638 -12.99 17.98 38.79
N LEU A 639 -13.82 17.13 38.20
CA LEU A 639 -14.26 15.86 38.77
C LEU A 639 -14.05 14.71 37.79
N TRP A 640 -13.40 13.65 38.24
CA TRP A 640 -13.31 12.37 37.57
C TRP A 640 -14.13 11.32 38.31
N GLN A 641 -15.26 10.91 37.73
CA GLN A 641 -16.09 9.86 38.29
C GLN A 641 -15.60 8.48 37.83
N TYR A 642 -15.38 7.59 38.79
CA TYR A 642 -14.89 6.23 38.56
C TYR A 642 -15.81 5.21 39.23
N ARG A 643 -16.27 4.20 38.47
CA ARG A 643 -17.22 3.17 38.92
C ARG A 643 -16.71 1.74 38.70
N GLY A 644 -15.57 1.56 38.05
CA GLY A 644 -14.98 0.26 37.79
C GLY A 644 -14.03 -0.24 38.88
N GLN A 645 -13.08 -1.10 38.52
CA GLN A 645 -12.04 -1.60 39.44
C GLN A 645 -10.67 -1.07 39.07
N MET A 646 -10.06 -0.32 39.99
CA MET A 646 -8.70 0.18 39.87
C MET A 646 -7.76 -0.69 40.71
N ARG A 647 -6.71 -1.25 40.10
CA ARG A 647 -5.64 -1.98 40.78
C ARG A 647 -4.31 -1.28 40.58
N LEU A 648 -3.69 -0.89 41.68
CA LEU A 648 -2.34 -0.37 41.71
C LEU A 648 -1.47 -1.51 42.20
N ASN A 649 -0.93 -2.27 41.26
CA ASN A 649 -0.13 -3.44 41.53
C ASN A 649 1.34 -3.10 41.33
N THR A 650 2.21 -3.55 42.22
CA THR A 650 3.64 -3.55 41.95
C THR A 650 4.06 -4.93 41.51
N ASP A 651 4.78 -4.99 40.39
CA ASP A 651 5.55 -6.14 39.94
C ASP A 651 6.80 -6.40 40.82
N GLY A 652 6.93 -5.68 41.94
CA GLY A 652 7.93 -5.89 42.98
C GLY A 652 9.08 -4.87 43.04
N SER A 653 9.12 -3.84 42.18
CA SER A 653 10.25 -2.88 42.21
C SER A 653 9.95 -1.39 41.93
N GLY A 654 8.70 -0.98 41.70
CA GLY A 654 8.37 0.43 41.45
C GLY A 654 7.13 0.91 42.21
N THR A 655 6.80 2.20 42.01
CA THR A 655 5.68 2.87 42.68
C THR A 655 4.63 3.28 41.65
N SER A 656 3.39 2.84 41.84
CA SER A 656 2.28 3.31 41.02
C SER A 656 1.84 4.69 41.51
N THR A 657 1.68 5.66 40.60
CA THR A 657 1.37 7.05 40.96
C THR A 657 0.08 7.50 40.31
N LEU A 658 -0.84 8.06 41.10
CA LEU A 658 -2.05 8.70 40.63
C LEU A 658 -1.99 10.22 40.88
N ARG A 659 -2.21 11.03 39.85
CA ARG A 659 -2.15 12.51 39.89
C ARG A 659 -3.35 13.16 39.20
N GLY A 660 -3.55 14.45 39.48
CA GLY A 660 -4.48 15.31 38.74
C GLY A 660 -5.71 15.76 39.52
N ALA A 661 -6.87 15.76 38.87
CA ALA A 661 -8.16 16.23 39.37
C ALA A 661 -8.71 15.35 40.51
N LEU A 662 -9.76 15.84 41.20
CA LEU A 662 -10.45 15.07 42.22
C LEU A 662 -11.06 13.80 41.61
N MET A 663 -10.63 12.63 42.11
CA MET A 663 -11.21 11.34 41.77
C MET A 663 -12.36 11.03 42.74
N GLU A 664 -13.55 10.77 42.21
CA GLU A 664 -14.70 10.24 42.96
C GLU A 664 -14.90 8.77 42.59
N LEU A 665 -14.52 7.88 43.51
CA LEU A 665 -14.81 6.46 43.42
C LEU A 665 -16.26 6.25 43.85
N GLY A 666 -17.16 6.14 42.87
CA GLY A 666 -18.59 5.99 43.11
C GLY A 666 -18.96 4.68 43.83
N PRO A 667 -20.24 4.48 44.22
CA PRO A 667 -20.66 3.37 45.09
C PRO A 667 -20.36 1.95 44.59
N ASN A 668 -20.22 1.78 43.27
CA ASN A 668 -19.88 0.49 42.66
C ASN A 668 -18.38 0.36 42.33
N GLY A 669 -17.61 1.43 42.49
CA GLY A 669 -16.19 1.46 42.22
C GLY A 669 -15.41 0.74 43.33
N SER A 670 -14.29 0.15 42.93
CA SER A 670 -13.33 -0.44 43.88
C SER A 670 -11.90 0.00 43.58
N LEU A 671 -11.13 0.21 44.64
CA LEU A 671 -9.70 0.52 44.61
C LEU A 671 -8.92 -0.58 45.33
N GLU A 672 -7.91 -1.13 44.70
CA GLU A 672 -7.04 -2.14 45.27
C GLU A 672 -5.57 -1.69 45.14
N VAL A 673 -4.86 -1.59 46.26
CA VAL A 673 -3.42 -1.29 46.27
C VAL A 673 -2.66 -2.53 46.73
N ARG A 674 -1.80 -3.05 45.85
CA ARG A 674 -0.84 -4.14 46.14
C ARG A 674 0.57 -3.60 45.89
N GLY A 675 1.35 -3.43 46.96
CA GLY A 675 2.68 -2.81 46.87
C GLY A 675 2.71 -1.31 47.17
N GLU A 676 3.60 -0.55 46.54
CA GLU A 676 3.78 0.89 46.80
C GLU A 676 2.96 1.75 45.82
N ALA A 677 2.14 2.67 46.36
CA ALA A 677 1.36 3.62 45.60
C ALA A 677 1.44 5.05 46.18
N ASN A 678 1.52 6.04 45.29
CA ASN A 678 1.43 7.46 45.61
C ASN A 678 0.14 8.04 45.04
N PHE A 679 -0.61 8.75 45.87
CA PHE A 679 -1.81 9.50 45.49
C PHE A 679 -1.53 10.99 45.67
N GLU A 680 -1.26 11.66 44.56
CA GLU A 680 -1.03 13.10 44.45
C GLU A 680 -2.26 13.85 43.91
N ALA A 681 -3.42 13.18 43.91
CA ALA A 681 -4.73 13.77 43.59
C ALA A 681 -5.65 13.69 44.81
N PRO A 682 -6.58 14.65 45.00
CA PRO A 682 -7.67 14.50 45.96
C PRO A 682 -8.54 13.28 45.63
N LEU A 683 -9.06 12.60 46.66
CA LEU A 683 -9.81 11.36 46.50
C LEU A 683 -11.09 11.35 47.35
N GLN A 684 -12.23 11.01 46.76
CA GLN A 684 -13.49 10.73 47.45
C GLN A 684 -13.85 9.26 47.22
N LEU A 685 -13.96 8.49 48.30
CA LEU A 685 -14.21 7.04 48.31
C LEU A 685 -15.66 6.75 48.73
N ASP A 686 -16.60 6.75 47.81
CA ASP A 686 -17.99 6.34 48.07
C ASP A 686 -18.23 4.83 47.82
N GLY A 687 -17.32 4.19 47.09
CA GLY A 687 -17.24 2.74 46.89
C GLY A 687 -16.39 2.00 47.94
N SER A 688 -15.62 1.00 47.51
CA SER A 688 -14.73 0.22 48.38
C SER A 688 -13.25 0.42 48.06
N ALA A 689 -12.40 0.42 49.07
CA ALA A 689 -10.95 0.46 48.90
C ALA A 689 -10.26 -0.57 49.79
N THR A 690 -9.33 -1.34 49.23
CA THR A 690 -8.49 -2.32 49.92
C THR A 690 -7.02 -2.00 49.73
N LEU A 691 -6.30 -1.77 50.82
CA LEU A 691 -4.88 -1.43 50.84
C LEU A 691 -4.08 -2.59 51.44
N ASP A 692 -3.44 -3.37 50.58
CA ASP A 692 -2.55 -4.49 50.90
C ASP A 692 -1.11 -4.13 50.48
N GLY A 693 -0.59 -3.04 51.05
CA GLY A 693 0.63 -2.40 50.60
C GLY A 693 0.91 -1.05 51.26
N THR A 694 1.89 -0.32 50.71
CA THR A 694 2.21 1.05 51.12
C THR A 694 1.43 2.03 50.25
N ALA A 695 0.63 2.90 50.85
CA ALA A 695 -0.18 3.90 50.14
C ALA A 695 0.05 5.29 50.72
N ASN A 696 0.52 6.24 49.93
CA ASN A 696 0.84 7.59 50.40
C ASN A 696 -0.08 8.64 49.76
N PHE A 697 -1.03 9.14 50.55
CA PHE A 697 -2.02 10.14 50.14
C PHE A 697 -1.55 11.55 50.54
N GLN A 698 -1.14 12.34 49.55
CA GLN A 698 -0.59 13.69 49.73
C GLN A 698 -1.66 14.78 49.75
N HIS A 699 -2.90 14.42 49.45
CA HIS A 699 -4.06 15.31 49.39
C HIS A 699 -5.23 14.75 50.23
N PRO A 700 -6.28 15.56 50.45
CA PRO A 700 -7.42 15.11 51.25
C PRO A 700 -8.13 13.88 50.67
N VAL A 701 -8.45 12.94 51.57
CA VAL A 701 -9.24 11.75 51.27
C VAL A 701 -10.57 11.80 52.04
N GLY A 702 -11.69 11.82 51.32
CA GLY A 702 -13.02 11.61 51.90
C GLY A 702 -13.46 10.16 51.73
N VAL A 703 -14.14 9.59 52.73
CA VAL A 703 -14.66 8.21 52.68
C VAL A 703 -16.14 8.21 53.00
N GLY A 704 -16.97 7.97 51.99
CA GLY A 704 -18.41 7.70 52.08
C GLY A 704 -18.76 6.21 52.15
N GLY A 705 -17.91 5.34 51.60
CA GLY A 705 -18.10 3.88 51.55
C GLY A 705 -17.25 3.12 52.56
N SER A 706 -16.47 2.13 52.10
CA SER A 706 -15.63 1.28 52.96
C SER A 706 -14.15 1.36 52.58
N LEU A 707 -13.29 1.63 53.55
CA LEU A 707 -11.83 1.60 53.40
C LEU A 707 -11.25 0.51 54.30
N GLN A 708 -10.49 -0.44 53.74
CA GLN A 708 -9.84 -1.53 54.45
C GLN A 708 -8.33 -1.48 54.24
N ALA A 709 -7.56 -1.35 55.32
CA ALA A 709 -6.11 -1.52 55.32
C ALA A 709 -5.75 -2.90 55.89
N ILE A 710 -5.09 -3.75 55.10
CA ILE A 710 -4.78 -5.14 55.45
C ILE A 710 -3.32 -5.30 55.84
N ALA A 711 -2.40 -4.71 55.08
CA ALA A 711 -0.96 -4.79 55.33
C ALA A 711 -0.24 -3.54 54.83
N GLY A 712 1.05 -3.41 55.17
CA GLY A 712 1.90 -2.28 54.73
C GLY A 712 1.74 -1.01 55.56
N HIS A 713 2.10 0.14 54.98
CA HIS A 713 2.07 1.46 55.63
C HIS A 713 1.26 2.45 54.78
N SER A 714 0.07 2.84 55.23
CA SER A 714 -0.75 3.85 54.58
C SER A 714 -0.60 5.20 55.28
N ARG A 715 -0.29 6.27 54.56
CA ARG A 715 -0.13 7.63 55.10
C ARG A 715 -1.14 8.58 54.47
N TYR A 716 -1.81 9.38 55.29
CA TYR A 716 -2.82 10.35 54.88
C TYR A 716 -2.46 11.73 55.42
N VAL A 717 -2.45 12.74 54.55
CA VAL A 717 -2.39 14.15 54.99
C VAL A 717 -3.70 14.52 55.68
N ASP A 718 -4.84 14.37 54.99
CA ASP A 718 -6.17 14.57 55.58
C ASP A 718 -7.06 13.36 55.28
N LEU A 719 -7.75 12.81 56.29
CA LEU A 719 -8.76 11.75 56.13
C LEU A 719 -10.08 12.14 56.79
N ALA A 720 -11.16 12.14 56.01
CA ALA A 720 -12.51 12.46 56.45
C ALA A 720 -13.48 11.27 56.28
N LEU A 721 -14.07 10.75 57.36
CA LEU A 721 -15.09 9.70 57.30
C LEU A 721 -16.50 10.31 57.36
N SER A 722 -17.28 10.12 56.30
CA SER A 722 -18.67 10.61 56.16
C SER A 722 -19.69 9.72 56.90
N PRO A 723 -20.95 10.15 57.09
CA PRO A 723 -21.96 9.35 57.78
C PRO A 723 -22.14 7.95 57.19
N GLY A 724 -22.11 6.92 58.03
CA GLY A 724 -22.29 5.51 57.64
C GLY A 724 -21.08 4.83 56.98
N SER A 725 -19.97 5.54 56.76
CA SER A 725 -18.75 4.94 56.20
C SER A 725 -17.99 4.10 57.22
N SER A 726 -17.03 3.28 56.75
CA SER A 726 -16.23 2.42 57.62
C SER A 726 -14.75 2.42 57.26
N LEU A 727 -13.88 2.49 58.27
CA LEU A 727 -12.44 2.23 58.17
C LEU A 727 -12.08 0.95 58.93
N GLN A 728 -11.62 -0.09 58.23
CA GLN A 728 -11.14 -1.33 58.84
C GLN A 728 -9.61 -1.42 58.71
N ILE A 729 -8.91 -1.75 59.79
CA ILE A 729 -7.46 -1.92 59.83
C ILE A 729 -7.15 -3.33 60.34
N ALA A 730 -7.07 -4.27 59.41
CA ALA A 730 -6.81 -5.69 59.69
C ALA A 730 -5.33 -6.01 59.93
N GLY A 731 -4.42 -5.14 59.47
CA GLY A 731 -2.99 -5.24 59.73
C GLY A 731 -2.25 -4.01 59.21
N GLY A 732 -0.92 -4.01 59.29
CA GLY A 732 -0.09 -2.87 58.86
C GLY A 732 -0.20 -1.63 59.76
N THR A 733 0.15 -0.46 59.22
CA THR A 733 0.09 0.85 59.88
C THR A 733 -0.68 1.86 59.02
N VAL A 734 -1.62 2.60 59.61
CA VAL A 734 -2.32 3.74 59.00
C VAL A 734 -1.92 4.99 59.76
N GLU A 735 -1.24 5.94 59.13
CA GLU A 735 -0.81 7.22 59.69
C GLU A 735 -1.63 8.37 59.10
N ILE A 736 -2.23 9.21 59.93
CA ILE A 736 -3.11 10.31 59.50
C ILE A 736 -2.67 11.61 60.16
N SER A 737 -2.40 12.66 59.38
CA SER A 737 -1.99 13.97 59.92
C SER A 737 -3.15 14.86 60.35
N ASN A 738 -4.29 14.85 59.63
CA ASN A 738 -5.53 15.50 60.07
C ASN A 738 -6.72 14.56 59.88
N PHE A 739 -7.44 14.28 60.95
CA PHE A 739 -8.53 13.31 60.94
C PHE A 739 -9.88 13.95 61.30
N ASN A 740 -10.86 13.81 60.41
CA ASN A 740 -12.25 14.19 60.65
C ASN A 740 -13.15 12.96 60.53
N ARG A 741 -14.09 12.78 61.45
CA ARG A 741 -14.99 11.63 61.44
C ARG A 741 -16.39 12.04 61.86
N ASP A 742 -17.38 11.66 61.06
CA ASP A 742 -18.78 11.71 61.45
C ASP A 742 -19.08 10.72 62.59
N ALA A 743 -20.02 11.09 63.47
CA ALA A 743 -20.38 10.27 64.63
C ALA A 743 -20.88 8.86 64.26
N SER A 744 -21.47 8.71 63.06
CA SER A 744 -22.02 7.44 62.57
C SER A 744 -21.04 6.58 61.76
N ALA A 745 -19.87 7.10 61.37
CA ALA A 745 -18.86 6.31 60.70
C ALA A 745 -18.21 5.29 61.66
N SER A 746 -17.77 4.13 61.21
CA SER A 746 -17.12 3.11 62.06
C SER A 746 -15.62 3.02 61.82
N ILE A 747 -14.87 2.67 62.88
CA ILE A 747 -13.46 2.28 62.78
C ILE A 747 -13.31 0.92 63.46
N ASP A 748 -12.80 -0.06 62.73
CA ASP A 748 -12.57 -1.43 63.20
C ASP A 748 -11.08 -1.76 63.13
N LEU A 749 -10.49 -2.17 64.26
CA LEU A 749 -9.07 -2.52 64.35
C LEU A 749 -8.96 -4.04 64.56
N GLN A 750 -8.66 -4.78 63.51
CA GLN A 750 -8.54 -6.24 63.53
C GLN A 750 -7.07 -6.72 63.53
N GLY A 751 -6.15 -5.91 64.08
CA GLY A 751 -4.75 -6.30 64.27
C GLY A 751 -3.71 -5.28 63.80
N GLY A 752 -4.11 -4.18 63.15
CA GLY A 752 -3.19 -3.14 62.67
C GLY A 752 -2.92 -2.00 63.67
N THR A 753 -2.07 -1.06 63.23
CA THR A 753 -1.72 0.17 63.96
C THR A 753 -2.37 1.40 63.33
N LEU A 754 -3.07 2.22 64.10
CA LEU A 754 -3.54 3.56 63.72
C LEU A 754 -2.67 4.61 64.39
N VAL A 755 -1.99 5.46 63.62
CA VAL A 755 -1.19 6.60 64.07
C VAL A 755 -1.89 7.89 63.68
N LEU A 756 -2.08 8.81 64.62
CA LEU A 756 -2.64 10.14 64.37
C LEU A 756 -1.56 11.17 64.69
N ASP A 757 -1.01 11.85 63.69
CA ASP A 757 0.15 12.74 63.80
C ASP A 757 -0.23 14.18 63.45
N GLY A 758 -0.96 14.84 64.35
CA GLY A 758 -1.47 16.22 64.19
C GLY A 758 -3.01 16.36 64.23
N GLY A 759 -3.49 17.58 64.40
CA GLY A 759 -4.90 17.99 64.29
C GLY A 759 -5.74 17.97 65.59
N ASP A 760 -6.77 18.82 65.68
CA ASP A 760 -7.73 18.96 66.81
C ASP A 760 -8.75 17.78 66.90
N GLY A 761 -8.30 16.57 66.54
CA GLY A 761 -9.16 15.40 66.32
C GLY A 761 -9.98 14.99 67.54
N ARG A 762 -11.24 15.41 67.59
CA ARG A 762 -12.25 14.85 68.49
C ARG A 762 -12.63 13.45 68.03
N LEU A 763 -11.98 12.44 68.59
CA LEU A 763 -12.12 11.05 68.19
C LEU A 763 -13.26 10.33 68.93
N ASN A 764 -14.50 10.76 68.75
CA ASN A 764 -15.64 10.23 69.52
C ASN A 764 -16.17 8.90 68.93
N SER A 765 -15.40 7.82 69.04
CA SER A 765 -15.71 6.52 68.40
C SER A 765 -16.06 5.40 69.38
N SER A 766 -16.51 4.28 68.82
CA SER A 766 -16.65 2.98 69.47
C SER A 766 -15.79 2.02 68.67
N PHE A 767 -14.66 1.58 69.21
CA PHE A 767 -13.78 0.61 68.55
C PHE A 767 -14.31 -0.80 68.83
N ALA A 768 -14.80 -1.50 67.81
CA ALA A 768 -15.07 -2.93 67.92
C ALA A 768 -13.74 -3.70 67.74
N TYR A 769 -13.55 -4.75 68.53
CA TYR A 769 -12.37 -5.62 68.46
C TYR A 769 -12.81 -6.99 67.95
N GLY A 770 -12.44 -7.32 66.71
CA GLY A 770 -12.66 -8.62 66.07
C GLY A 770 -11.56 -9.62 66.40
N SER A 771 -11.91 -10.88 66.64
CA SER A 771 -11.16 -11.83 67.47
C SER A 771 -10.39 -12.93 66.73
N LEU A 772 -9.53 -12.67 65.73
CA LEU A 772 -8.95 -13.79 64.96
C LEU A 772 -7.44 -13.80 64.62
N GLU A 773 -6.62 -12.74 64.76
CA GLU A 773 -5.19 -12.82 64.40
C GLU A 773 -4.20 -12.21 65.41
N SER A 774 -2.92 -12.62 65.30
CA SER A 774 -1.86 -12.59 66.33
C SER A 774 -1.21 -11.24 66.63
N SER A 775 -1.70 -10.13 66.08
CA SER A 775 -1.12 -8.80 66.31
C SER A 775 -2.03 -7.96 67.20
N THR A 776 -1.44 -7.43 68.28
CA THR A 776 -2.10 -6.46 69.15
C THR A 776 -2.48 -5.22 68.35
N PRO A 777 -3.78 -4.88 68.21
CA PRO A 777 -4.17 -3.61 67.63
C PRO A 777 -3.58 -2.46 68.46
N ARG A 778 -3.08 -1.44 67.78
CA ARG A 778 -2.41 -0.30 68.39
C ARG A 778 -3.00 1.00 67.89
N VAL A 779 -3.28 1.92 68.81
CA VAL A 779 -3.57 3.31 68.45
C VAL A 779 -2.48 4.19 69.05
N GLU A 780 -1.86 5.03 68.24
CA GLU A 780 -0.84 5.98 68.63
C GLU A 780 -1.25 7.39 68.25
N VAL A 781 -1.09 8.35 69.15
CA VAL A 781 -1.32 9.76 68.86
C VAL A 781 -0.03 10.53 69.10
N ARG A 782 0.43 11.29 68.10
CA ARG A 782 1.66 12.08 68.05
C ARG A 782 1.32 13.55 67.77
N ASN A 783 2.14 14.48 68.26
CA ASN A 783 2.14 15.90 67.88
C ASN A 783 0.81 16.70 67.92
N GLY A 784 -0.15 16.30 68.77
CA GLY A 784 -1.03 17.23 69.48
C GLY A 784 -2.36 17.68 68.83
N GLY A 785 -3.44 17.21 69.45
CA GLY A 785 -4.78 17.83 69.57
C GLY A 785 -5.50 17.32 70.84
N ASP A 786 -6.65 17.89 71.21
CA ASP A 786 -7.49 17.37 72.30
C ASP A 786 -8.13 16.02 71.90
N LEU A 787 -7.55 14.91 72.38
CA LEU A 787 -8.11 13.57 72.13
C LEU A 787 -9.27 13.27 73.10
N ALA A 788 -10.50 13.41 72.63
CA ALA A 788 -11.67 12.84 73.30
C ALA A 788 -12.02 11.50 72.64
N ALA A 789 -11.59 10.39 73.24
CA ALA A 789 -11.83 9.05 72.71
C ALA A 789 -12.69 8.19 73.65
N THR A 790 -13.77 7.64 73.10
CA THR A 790 -14.56 6.60 73.75
C THR A 790 -14.11 5.25 73.17
N PHE A 791 -14.03 4.22 73.99
CA PHE A 791 -13.66 2.87 73.55
C PHE A 791 -14.71 1.90 74.07
N SER A 792 -15.19 1.01 73.21
CA SER A 792 -16.18 0.00 73.58
C SER A 792 -15.72 -1.37 73.10
N TRP A 793 -14.99 -2.11 73.94
CA TRP A 793 -14.53 -3.43 73.55
C TRP A 793 -15.53 -4.52 73.95
N SER A 794 -15.72 -5.50 73.07
CA SER A 794 -16.38 -6.77 73.37
C SER A 794 -15.34 -7.88 73.20
N VAL A 795 -14.81 -8.41 74.30
CA VAL A 795 -13.87 -9.53 74.21
C VAL A 795 -14.66 -10.80 73.92
N GLY A 796 -14.51 -11.33 72.70
CA GLY A 796 -15.19 -12.55 72.28
C GLY A 796 -14.64 -13.83 72.93
N HIS A 797 -13.37 -13.88 73.38
CA HIS A 797 -12.71 -15.10 73.86
C HIS A 797 -11.64 -14.90 74.95
N ALA A 798 -11.44 -15.94 75.77
CA ALA A 798 -10.63 -15.98 77.00
C ALA A 798 -9.10 -16.10 76.80
N ALA A 799 -8.53 -15.47 75.76
CA ALA A 799 -7.08 -15.45 75.53
C ALA A 799 -6.48 -14.07 75.82
N GLU A 800 -5.26 -14.05 76.37
CA GLU A 800 -4.45 -12.90 76.83
C GLU A 800 -4.09 -11.90 75.71
N THR A 801 -5.09 -11.36 75.03
CA THR A 801 -4.90 -10.38 73.96
C THR A 801 -4.91 -8.99 74.58
N GLN A 802 -3.73 -8.40 74.76
CA GLN A 802 -3.59 -7.01 75.19
C GLN A 802 -3.94 -6.10 74.01
N ALA A 803 -4.71 -5.03 74.24
CA ALA A 803 -4.87 -3.91 73.31
C ALA A 803 -4.04 -2.74 73.86
N MET A 804 -3.22 -2.11 73.03
CA MET A 804 -2.32 -1.04 73.47
C MET A 804 -2.71 0.30 72.88
N LEU A 805 -3.15 1.22 73.75
CA LEU A 805 -3.32 2.63 73.40
C LEU A 805 -2.08 3.40 73.88
N VAL A 806 -1.33 4.00 72.98
CA VAL A 806 -0.19 4.85 73.32
C VAL A 806 -0.56 6.30 73.03
N VAL A 807 -0.66 7.13 74.08
CA VAL A 807 -0.86 8.58 73.93
C VAL A 807 0.48 9.26 74.21
N ALA A 808 1.20 9.63 73.15
CA ALA A 808 2.53 10.23 73.25
C ALA A 808 2.50 11.69 72.75
N GLY A 809 2.50 12.66 73.65
CA GLY A 809 2.59 14.08 73.27
C GLY A 809 1.67 15.01 74.04
N ALA A 810 1.76 15.01 75.38
CA ALA A 810 1.17 16.10 76.17
C ALA A 810 1.81 17.43 75.73
N SER A 811 0.98 18.43 75.42
CA SER A 811 1.50 19.78 75.14
C SER A 811 2.28 20.27 76.36
N SER A 812 3.43 20.88 76.13
CA SER A 812 4.32 21.38 77.19
C SER A 812 3.69 22.48 78.06
N ASP A 813 2.53 23.03 77.66
CA ASP A 813 1.79 24.06 78.36
C ASP A 813 0.67 23.54 79.29
N GLY A 814 0.39 22.23 79.31
CA GLY A 814 -0.65 21.61 80.14
C GLY A 814 -2.09 22.05 79.82
N SER A 815 -2.32 22.71 78.68
CA SER A 815 -3.64 23.26 78.32
C SER A 815 -4.60 22.22 77.71
N ARG A 816 -4.09 21.05 77.30
CA ARG A 816 -4.85 20.05 76.55
C ARG A 816 -5.34 18.90 77.43
N ARG A 817 -6.61 18.49 77.26
CA ARG A 817 -7.27 17.43 78.05
C ARG A 817 -7.61 16.25 77.17
N SER A 818 -6.86 15.17 77.29
CA SER A 818 -7.27 13.88 76.74
C SER A 818 -8.31 13.24 77.67
N THR A 819 -9.52 12.98 77.16
CA THR A 819 -10.56 12.27 77.91
C THR A 819 -10.73 10.89 77.31
N LEU A 820 -10.44 9.86 78.11
CA LEU A 820 -10.55 8.46 77.73
C LEU A 820 -11.74 7.88 78.49
N ARG A 821 -12.74 7.37 77.78
CA ARG A 821 -13.89 6.66 78.37
C ARG A 821 -13.99 5.26 77.80
N GLY A 822 -13.62 4.27 78.59
CA GLY A 822 -13.81 2.85 78.25
C GLY A 822 -15.13 2.31 78.80
N THR A 823 -15.88 1.58 77.99
CA THR A 823 -16.99 0.73 78.44
C THR A 823 -16.77 -0.68 77.88
N GLY A 824 -16.38 -1.63 78.72
CA GLY A 824 -16.23 -3.02 78.29
C GLY A 824 -16.29 -3.98 79.47
N GLY A 825 -17.01 -5.10 79.26
CA GLY A 825 -17.16 -6.19 80.22
C GLY A 825 -16.37 -7.41 79.76
N GLY A 826 -15.22 -7.66 80.38
CA GLY A 826 -14.38 -8.84 80.14
C GLY A 826 -13.11 -8.77 80.96
N ALA A 827 -12.66 -9.89 81.53
CA ALA A 827 -11.41 -9.97 82.28
C ALA A 827 -10.20 -9.89 81.32
N GLY A 828 -9.19 -9.06 81.65
CA GLY A 828 -7.88 -9.06 80.96
C GLY A 828 -7.54 -7.86 80.06
N ALA A 829 -8.33 -6.78 80.05
CA ALA A 829 -7.95 -5.56 79.34
C ALA A 829 -7.04 -4.68 80.21
N ASP A 830 -5.72 -4.69 79.95
CA ASP A 830 -4.79 -3.71 80.53
C ASP A 830 -4.83 -2.42 79.71
N PHE A 831 -5.17 -1.30 80.37
CA PHE A 831 -5.15 0.03 79.77
C PHE A 831 -3.89 0.77 80.22
N ILE A 832 -2.84 0.72 79.39
CA ILE A 832 -1.55 1.34 79.71
C ILE A 832 -1.51 2.76 79.13
N VAL A 833 -1.71 3.78 79.97
CA VAL A 833 -1.45 5.18 79.58
C VAL A 833 0.00 5.53 79.90
N GLY A 834 0.90 5.30 78.94
CA GLY A 834 2.30 5.68 79.05
C GLY A 834 2.56 7.07 78.49
N ASN A 835 3.05 8.02 79.31
CA ASN A 835 3.59 9.28 78.81
C ASN A 835 5.01 9.03 78.32
N ALA A 836 5.19 8.84 77.02
CA ALA A 836 6.51 8.65 76.40
C ALA A 836 7.30 9.96 76.46
N GLY A 837 7.90 10.27 77.61
CA GLY A 837 8.67 11.50 77.80
C GLY A 837 9.25 11.73 79.20
N VAL A 838 8.78 11.02 80.24
CA VAL A 838 9.41 11.07 81.56
C VAL A 838 9.53 9.65 82.08
N GLY A 839 10.76 9.12 82.12
CA GLY A 839 10.99 7.78 82.62
C GLY A 839 10.57 7.65 84.09
N ALA A 840 9.77 6.62 84.39
CA ALA A 840 9.96 5.73 85.52
C ALA A 840 8.91 4.60 85.54
N ALA A 841 9.45 3.38 85.75
CA ALA A 841 8.87 2.13 86.27
C ALA A 841 7.69 1.48 85.55
#